data_AF-A0A939HCL8-F1
#
_entry.id   AF-A0A939HCL8-F1
#
_cell.length_a   1.000
_cell.length_b   1.000
_cell.length_c   1.000
_cell.angle_alpha   90.00
_cell.angle_beta   90.00
_cell.angle_gamma   90.00
#
_symmetry.space_group_name_H-M   'P 1'
#
loop_
_entity.id
_entity.type
_entity.pdbx_description
1 polymer ?
#
loop_
_entity_poly.entity_id
_entity_poly.type
_entity_poly.pdbx_seq_one_letter_code
_entity_poly.pdbx_strand_id
1 'polypeptide(L)'
;MDDLLEKIYSGLLGKAIGVRLGAPIEPYQWDYERIKESFGDIRGYVKNSERFAADDDTNGPVFFIRAMVDEENLDITTEKVARAWMNYTRDGQGMFWWGGEGVSTEHTAYSNLKKGVSPDRSGKSIQNTVSLSEQVGGQIFIDSWGLIHPGDMEKAMDAAETAAAVSHDGEALVGARFIGGLIACAFVEKDIEVLVSKVLTKLPSSSLYRQAMEDMRRFHREHPQDFRAAYDYAQNRYSYAHFAGMCPVIPNACLVLIGLLYGDNDFARSIEITCMCGWDTDSNAGVVGTIMGVLKGIDGIPEHYRSPVNDLIIGSSMSPTLNVINLPVFAKFLAGMAEGQTNEAHELSLDFSLKGSTSGLRIRNDFRLLRDQRSRRSKGSYDILVDNLVKGDEAALYYQTFYQTKDFGDNRYDPVFAPLAYPGQKLTVELESEISFLDDLWIAPYVRYANGDETTDEFRPLTDRTLEKVEYTLPEHGGRLIREVGIKVRTDSAPVDGNGLLGRIRIRTFSLTGTASYSLNQFSFEEGFLRNVAPFSNHRITTELFQSQIRFEAKEEQGISLTGHYFAKDVELCFRLEQCKGGSILVPFRAKGLENYYFVRIEENALSIEQRLHGSYRVLRKSKTSVNFHESMHLHLIVKGDQVIFLLNDGAAVLTCEGIENAYGHFGLGGENASFQISSLQVTAET
;
A
#
# COMPACT_ATOMS: atom_id res chain seq x y z
N MET A 1 -7.46 -24.10 2.19
CA MET A 1 -7.41 -22.74 2.76
C MET A 1 -5.99 -22.37 3.16
N ASP A 2 -5.32 -23.08 4.07
CA ASP A 2 -3.96 -22.74 4.53
C ASP A 2 -2.88 -22.69 3.43
N ASP A 3 -2.88 -23.64 2.48
CA ASP A 3 -1.95 -23.62 1.34
C ASP A 3 -2.23 -22.48 0.34
N LEU A 4 -3.51 -22.08 0.20
CA LEU A 4 -3.90 -20.97 -0.68
C LEU A 4 -3.38 -19.64 -0.12
N LEU A 5 -3.70 -19.35 1.14
CA LEU A 5 -3.30 -18.11 1.81
C LEU A 5 -1.78 -17.97 1.86
N GLU A 6 -1.05 -19.06 2.16
CA GLU A 6 0.42 -19.04 2.21
C GLU A 6 1.03 -18.79 0.82
N LYS A 7 0.46 -19.35 -0.26
CA LYS A 7 0.91 -19.08 -1.63
C LYS A 7 0.61 -17.66 -2.08
N ILE A 8 -0.56 -17.12 -1.78
CA ILE A 8 -0.89 -15.71 -2.07
C ILE A 8 0.08 -14.77 -1.35
N TYR A 9 0.30 -15.01 -0.05
CA TYR A 9 1.27 -14.26 0.75
C TYR A 9 2.69 -14.34 0.16
N SER A 10 3.11 -15.53 -0.26
CA SER A 10 4.43 -15.74 -0.88
C SER A 10 4.56 -15.03 -2.23
N GLY A 11 3.49 -15.00 -3.03
CA GLY A 11 3.44 -14.22 -4.27
C GLY A 11 3.59 -12.72 -4.02
N LEU A 12 2.84 -12.17 -3.07
CA LEU A 12 2.94 -10.75 -2.71
C LEU A 12 4.32 -10.36 -2.15
N LEU A 13 4.91 -11.21 -1.30
CA LEU A 13 6.30 -11.05 -0.87
C LEU A 13 7.25 -11.10 -2.06
N GLY A 14 7.03 -12.03 -2.99
CA GLY A 14 7.78 -12.17 -4.23
C GLY A 14 7.80 -10.87 -5.05
N LYS A 15 6.63 -10.27 -5.29
CA LYS A 15 6.50 -8.95 -5.92
C LYS A 15 7.35 -7.90 -5.21
N ALA A 16 7.16 -7.75 -3.90
CA ALA A 16 7.86 -6.75 -3.10
C ALA A 16 9.39 -6.93 -3.13
N ILE A 17 9.86 -8.18 -3.09
CA ILE A 17 11.28 -8.51 -3.14
C ILE A 17 11.87 -8.16 -4.51
N GLY A 18 11.19 -8.56 -5.59
CA GLY A 18 11.64 -8.33 -6.97
C GLY A 18 11.73 -6.84 -7.30
N VAL A 19 10.66 -6.09 -7.01
CA VAL A 19 10.62 -4.63 -7.20
C VAL A 19 11.74 -3.96 -6.41
N ARG A 20 11.91 -4.31 -5.13
CA ARG A 20 12.98 -3.75 -4.28
C ARG A 20 14.38 -4.06 -4.80
N LEU A 21 14.60 -5.23 -5.40
CA LEU A 21 15.89 -5.62 -5.96
C LEU A 21 16.20 -4.87 -7.25
N GLY A 22 15.21 -4.72 -8.14
CA GLY A 22 15.36 -4.12 -9.46
C GLY A 22 15.39 -2.59 -9.43
N ALA A 23 14.50 -1.95 -8.67
CA ALA A 23 14.29 -0.50 -8.71
C ALA A 23 15.56 0.38 -8.56
N PRO A 24 16.59 0.00 -7.78
CA PRO A 24 17.86 0.74 -7.76
C PRO A 24 18.65 0.80 -9.07
N ILE A 25 18.41 -0.14 -9.98
CA ILE A 25 19.15 -0.36 -11.25
C ILE A 25 18.23 -0.31 -12.49
N GLU A 26 17.02 0.20 -12.33
CA GLU A 26 16.07 0.51 -13.41
C GLU A 26 16.40 1.82 -14.17
N PRO A 27 16.89 2.93 -13.54
CA PRO A 27 17.10 4.18 -14.24
C PRO A 27 17.92 4.01 -15.52
N TYR A 28 17.56 4.75 -16.58
CA TYR A 28 18.08 4.55 -17.95
C TYR A 28 19.61 4.49 -18.10
N GLN A 29 20.36 5.01 -17.11
CA GLN A 29 21.82 4.92 -17.08
C GLN A 29 22.34 3.51 -16.78
N TRP A 30 21.51 2.59 -16.28
CA TRP A 30 21.85 1.20 -15.99
C TRP A 30 21.50 0.30 -17.17
N ASP A 31 22.40 0.23 -18.14
CA ASP A 31 22.34 -0.82 -19.15
C ASP A 31 22.95 -2.14 -18.63
N TYR A 32 22.73 -3.21 -19.39
CA TYR A 32 23.21 -4.55 -19.08
C TYR A 32 24.73 -4.61 -18.80
N GLU A 33 25.55 -3.96 -19.63
CA GLU A 33 27.00 -3.98 -19.44
C GLU A 33 27.40 -3.22 -18.17
N ARG A 34 26.77 -2.09 -17.87
CA ARG A 34 27.05 -1.34 -16.64
C ARG A 34 26.64 -2.10 -15.38
N ILE A 35 25.48 -2.77 -15.39
CA ILE A 35 25.04 -3.62 -14.27
C ILE A 35 26.07 -4.73 -14.04
N LYS A 36 26.48 -5.41 -15.11
CA LYS A 36 27.49 -6.48 -15.08
C LYS A 36 28.87 -5.98 -14.61
N GLU A 37 29.33 -4.83 -15.08
CA GLU A 37 30.62 -4.25 -14.67
C GLU A 37 30.60 -3.79 -13.19
N SER A 38 29.47 -3.26 -12.73
CA SER A 38 29.37 -2.66 -11.38
C SER A 38 29.07 -3.69 -10.30
N PHE A 39 28.22 -4.68 -10.58
CA PHE A 39 27.73 -5.65 -9.60
C PHE A 39 28.13 -7.09 -9.90
N GLY A 40 28.54 -7.40 -11.14
CA GLY A 40 28.93 -8.75 -11.53
C GLY A 40 27.76 -9.71 -11.50
N ASP A 41 27.78 -10.63 -10.53
CA ASP A 41 26.76 -11.66 -10.33
C ASP A 41 25.98 -11.35 -9.06
N ILE A 42 24.77 -10.79 -9.22
CA ILE A 42 23.93 -10.32 -8.12
C ILE A 42 23.49 -11.51 -7.27
N ARG A 43 23.68 -11.43 -5.94
CA ARG A 43 23.33 -12.46 -4.94
C ARG A 43 22.63 -11.89 -3.68
N GLY A 44 22.11 -10.67 -3.81
CA GLY A 44 21.49 -9.94 -2.72
C GLY A 44 21.07 -8.56 -3.19
N TYR A 45 20.49 -7.76 -2.29
CA TYR A 45 20.14 -6.38 -2.59
C TYR A 45 21.38 -5.54 -2.96
N VAL A 46 21.27 -4.81 -4.07
CA VAL A 46 22.34 -3.94 -4.59
C VAL A 46 22.44 -2.60 -3.84
N LYS A 47 21.39 -2.22 -3.10
CA LYS A 47 21.38 -1.05 -2.20
C LYS A 47 20.81 -1.44 -0.84
N ASN A 48 21.43 -0.91 0.21
CA ASN A 48 20.89 -0.96 1.56
C ASN A 48 19.91 0.20 1.75
N SER A 49 18.65 -0.13 2.05
CA SER A 49 17.64 0.82 2.49
C SER A 49 16.91 0.24 3.70
N GLU A 50 16.61 1.06 4.70
CA GLU A 50 15.77 0.59 5.81
C GLU A 50 14.37 0.24 5.32
N ARG A 51 13.85 1.01 4.36
CA ARG A 51 12.54 0.85 3.76
C ARG A 51 12.60 1.12 2.27
N PHE A 52 11.78 0.37 1.54
CA PHE A 52 11.53 0.62 0.13
C PHE A 52 10.37 1.61 0.01
N ALA A 53 10.53 2.62 -0.86
CA ALA A 53 9.51 3.63 -1.08
C ALA A 53 8.34 3.05 -1.88
N ALA A 54 7.28 3.85 -2.04
CA ALA A 54 6.21 3.49 -2.97
C ALA A 54 6.78 3.31 -4.38
N ASP A 55 6.18 2.37 -5.11
CA ASP A 55 6.52 2.02 -6.48
C ASP A 55 5.25 1.62 -7.25
N ASP A 56 5.13 1.99 -8.51
CA ASP A 56 3.90 1.79 -9.28
C ASP A 56 3.58 0.33 -9.53
N ASP A 57 4.61 -0.49 -9.67
CA ASP A 57 4.51 -1.95 -9.69
C ASP A 57 3.75 -2.53 -8.52
N THR A 58 3.87 -1.91 -7.34
CA THR A 58 3.17 -2.33 -6.13
C THR A 58 1.84 -1.60 -5.94
N ASN A 59 1.74 -0.34 -6.40
CA ASN A 59 0.51 0.43 -6.30
C ASN A 59 -0.62 -0.18 -7.13
N GLY A 60 -0.36 -0.52 -8.40
CA GLY A 60 -1.39 -1.03 -9.31
C GLY A 60 -2.10 -2.27 -8.77
N PRO A 61 -1.37 -3.35 -8.43
CA PRO A 61 -1.97 -4.56 -7.85
C PRO A 61 -2.72 -4.31 -6.52
N VAL A 62 -2.30 -3.33 -5.72
CA VAL A 62 -2.92 -3.00 -4.43
C VAL A 62 -4.22 -2.22 -4.60
N PHE A 63 -4.24 -1.21 -5.48
CA PHE A 63 -5.36 -0.27 -5.57
C PHE A 63 -6.35 -0.59 -6.69
N PHE A 64 -5.90 -1.16 -7.81
CA PHE A 64 -6.80 -1.45 -8.94
C PHE A 64 -7.71 -2.65 -8.65
N ILE A 65 -7.23 -3.62 -7.85
CA ILE A 65 -8.04 -4.76 -7.38
C ILE A 65 -9.24 -4.32 -6.53
N ARG A 66 -9.21 -3.11 -5.95
CA ARG A 66 -10.33 -2.57 -5.16
C ARG A 66 -11.60 -2.36 -5.98
N ALA A 67 -11.50 -2.35 -7.32
CA ALA A 67 -12.64 -2.42 -8.23
C ALA A 67 -13.60 -3.59 -7.93
N MET A 68 -13.11 -4.66 -7.29
CA MET A 68 -13.89 -5.84 -6.90
C MET A 68 -14.72 -5.64 -5.63
N VAL A 69 -14.39 -4.64 -4.80
CA VAL A 69 -15.04 -4.43 -3.49
C VAL A 69 -15.72 -3.08 -3.35
N ASP A 70 -15.30 -2.07 -4.12
CA ASP A 70 -15.87 -0.72 -4.05
C ASP A 70 -17.37 -0.68 -4.44
N GLU A 71 -17.85 -1.65 -5.22
CA GLU A 71 -19.25 -1.79 -5.68
C GLU A 71 -19.94 -3.08 -5.19
N GLU A 72 -19.37 -3.74 -4.17
CA GLU A 72 -19.95 -4.91 -3.47
C GLU A 72 -20.38 -6.08 -4.38
N ASN A 73 -19.71 -6.26 -5.52
CA ASN A 73 -19.89 -7.42 -6.39
C ASN A 73 -18.59 -7.76 -7.12
N LEU A 74 -18.38 -9.06 -7.37
CA LEU A 74 -17.11 -9.59 -7.89
C LEU A 74 -17.07 -9.69 -9.43
N ASP A 75 -17.99 -9.05 -10.15
CA ASP A 75 -17.93 -9.02 -11.61
C ASP A 75 -16.95 -7.94 -12.07
N ILE A 76 -15.90 -8.32 -12.79
CA ILE A 76 -14.92 -7.36 -13.31
C ILE A 76 -15.39 -6.74 -14.64
N THR A 77 -15.31 -5.41 -14.74
CA THR A 77 -15.46 -4.68 -16.01
C THR A 77 -14.44 -3.58 -16.10
N THR A 78 -14.10 -3.16 -17.31
CA THR A 78 -13.16 -2.06 -17.56
C THR A 78 -13.62 -0.75 -16.90
N GLU A 79 -14.94 -0.52 -16.81
CA GLU A 79 -15.52 0.64 -16.12
C GLU A 79 -15.27 0.62 -14.61
N LYS A 80 -15.33 -0.53 -13.96
CA LYS A 80 -15.03 -0.64 -12.51
C LYS A 80 -13.55 -0.40 -12.24
N VAL A 81 -12.68 -0.99 -13.06
CA VAL A 81 -11.24 -0.79 -12.93
C VAL A 81 -10.89 0.69 -13.16
N ALA A 82 -11.42 1.33 -14.21
CA ALA A 82 -11.23 2.75 -14.43
C ALA A 82 -11.79 3.63 -13.29
N ARG A 83 -12.92 3.24 -12.70
CA ARG A 83 -13.44 3.93 -11.51
C ARG A 83 -12.50 3.81 -10.31
N ALA A 84 -11.93 2.64 -10.06
CA ALA A 84 -10.91 2.46 -9.01
C ALA A 84 -9.67 3.34 -9.30
N TRP A 85 -9.19 3.39 -10.54
CA TRP A 85 -8.10 4.30 -10.93
C TRP A 85 -8.42 5.75 -10.56
N MET A 86 -9.57 6.26 -11.00
CA MET A 86 -9.99 7.64 -10.73
C MET A 86 -10.20 7.90 -9.22
N ASN A 87 -10.68 6.89 -8.49
CA ASN A 87 -11.00 6.99 -7.07
C ASN A 87 -9.74 7.04 -6.17
N TYR A 88 -8.66 6.34 -6.53
CA TYR A 88 -7.44 6.26 -5.70
C TYR A 88 -6.26 7.09 -6.23
N THR A 89 -6.27 7.54 -7.49
CA THR A 89 -5.14 8.26 -8.10
C THR A 89 -5.20 9.76 -7.83
N ARG A 90 -4.17 10.32 -7.19
CA ARG A 90 -4.01 11.77 -7.06
C ARG A 90 -3.51 12.36 -8.37
N ASP A 91 -4.16 13.42 -8.84
CA ASP A 91 -3.87 14.05 -10.13
C ASP A 91 -2.43 14.57 -10.17
N GLY A 92 -1.60 14.00 -11.06
CA GLY A 92 -0.20 14.37 -11.20
C GLY A 92 0.72 13.92 -10.04
N GLN A 93 0.27 13.05 -9.14
CA GLN A 93 1.02 12.65 -7.94
C GLN A 93 0.89 11.16 -7.63
N GLY A 94 2.02 10.45 -7.50
CA GLY A 94 2.05 9.05 -7.05
C GLY A 94 1.34 8.06 -7.97
N MET A 95 0.90 6.92 -7.45
CA MET A 95 0.23 5.80 -8.14
C MET A 95 1.00 5.14 -9.29
N PHE A 96 1.24 5.87 -10.38
CA PHE A 96 1.92 5.40 -11.60
C PHE A 96 2.85 6.47 -12.16
N TRP A 97 3.70 6.10 -13.12
CA TRP A 97 4.66 7.01 -13.72
C TRP A 97 3.99 8.18 -14.48
N TRP A 98 4.11 9.39 -13.93
CA TRP A 98 3.63 10.64 -14.56
C TRP A 98 4.59 11.17 -15.65
N GLY A 99 5.05 10.30 -16.55
CA GLY A 99 6.05 10.58 -17.59
C GLY A 99 5.64 11.54 -18.72
N GLY A 100 4.47 12.18 -18.59
CA GLY A 100 3.86 13.04 -19.62
C GLY A 100 2.82 12.35 -20.51
N GLU A 101 1.79 13.10 -20.88
CA GLU A 101 0.75 12.68 -21.84
C GLU A 101 1.37 12.44 -23.23
N GLY A 102 1.05 11.32 -23.86
CA GLY A 102 1.63 10.86 -25.12
C GLY A 102 2.95 10.09 -24.99
N VAL A 103 3.46 9.92 -23.76
CA VAL A 103 4.71 9.20 -23.45
C VAL A 103 4.45 8.06 -22.45
N SER A 104 3.86 8.38 -21.31
CA SER A 104 3.41 7.40 -20.32
C SER A 104 2.00 6.90 -20.67
N THR A 105 1.83 5.59 -20.70
CA THR A 105 0.58 4.93 -21.09
C THR A 105 -0.51 5.20 -20.06
N GLU A 106 -0.17 5.03 -18.78
CA GLU A 106 -1.05 5.22 -17.62
C GLU A 106 -1.46 6.68 -17.49
N HIS A 107 -0.51 7.61 -17.62
CA HIS A 107 -0.80 9.04 -17.60
C HIS A 107 -1.72 9.43 -18.76
N THR A 108 -1.47 8.92 -19.97
CA THR A 108 -2.31 9.23 -21.13
C THR A 108 -3.72 8.65 -20.96
N ALA A 109 -3.84 7.41 -20.49
CA ALA A 109 -5.12 6.78 -20.21
C ALA A 109 -5.90 7.54 -19.13
N TYR A 110 -5.25 7.96 -18.05
CA TYR A 110 -5.84 8.79 -17.00
C TYR A 110 -6.33 10.14 -17.55
N SER A 111 -5.53 10.81 -18.38
CA SER A 111 -5.94 12.05 -19.07
C SER A 111 -7.12 11.82 -20.02
N ASN A 112 -7.18 10.69 -20.72
CA ASN A 112 -8.30 10.31 -21.57
C ASN A 112 -9.58 10.12 -20.75
N LEU A 113 -9.52 9.40 -19.62
CA LEU A 113 -10.64 9.22 -18.70
C LEU A 113 -11.15 10.56 -18.15
N LYS A 114 -10.25 11.46 -17.73
CA LYS A 114 -10.60 12.83 -17.31
C LYS A 114 -11.30 13.63 -18.40
N LYS A 115 -10.95 13.42 -19.67
CA LYS A 115 -11.57 14.06 -20.84
C LYS A 115 -12.90 13.40 -21.25
N GLY A 116 -13.37 12.39 -20.53
CA GLY A 116 -14.62 11.68 -20.78
C GLY A 116 -14.53 10.61 -21.87
N VAL A 117 -13.33 10.18 -22.26
CA VAL A 117 -13.16 8.99 -23.11
C VAL A 117 -13.59 7.77 -22.32
N SER A 118 -14.36 6.88 -22.95
CA SER A 118 -14.86 5.68 -22.27
C SER A 118 -13.71 4.74 -21.85
N PRO A 119 -13.85 4.03 -20.72
CA PRO A 119 -12.83 3.11 -20.22
C PRO A 119 -12.38 2.04 -21.22
N ASP A 120 -13.28 1.53 -22.05
CA ASP A 120 -12.97 0.55 -23.09
C ASP A 120 -12.18 1.14 -24.27
N ARG A 121 -11.99 2.47 -24.31
CA ARG A 121 -11.26 3.19 -25.35
C ARG A 121 -10.04 3.93 -24.84
N SER A 122 -9.95 4.26 -23.55
CA SER A 122 -8.90 5.11 -22.99
C SER A 122 -7.49 4.57 -23.24
N GLY A 123 -7.33 3.25 -23.24
CA GLY A 123 -6.06 2.56 -23.52
C GLY A 123 -5.85 2.14 -24.98
N LYS A 124 -6.87 2.26 -25.85
CA LYS A 124 -6.80 1.68 -27.19
C LYS A 124 -5.82 2.39 -28.12
N SER A 125 -5.14 1.60 -28.94
CA SER A 125 -4.21 2.08 -29.97
C SER A 125 -4.85 2.99 -31.01
N ILE A 126 -6.16 2.87 -31.26
CA ILE A 126 -6.92 3.77 -32.14
C ILE A 126 -7.18 5.16 -31.52
N GLN A 127 -7.26 5.21 -30.19
CA GLN A 127 -7.35 6.47 -29.44
C GLN A 127 -5.98 7.10 -29.24
N ASN A 128 -4.97 6.24 -29.11
CA ASN A 128 -3.58 6.56 -28.82
C ASN A 128 -2.70 6.19 -30.03
N THR A 129 -1.53 5.59 -29.78
CA THR A 129 -0.72 4.91 -30.78
C THR A 129 -0.44 3.48 -30.34
N VAL A 130 -0.07 2.60 -31.27
CA VAL A 130 0.38 1.23 -30.95
C VAL A 130 1.56 1.27 -29.97
N SER A 131 2.57 2.12 -30.24
CA SER A 131 3.74 2.28 -29.37
C SER A 131 3.43 2.71 -27.95
N LEU A 132 2.38 3.50 -27.75
CA LEU A 132 1.92 3.93 -26.44
C LEU A 132 1.07 2.85 -25.77
N SER A 133 0.25 2.13 -26.53
CA SER A 133 -0.69 1.16 -25.94
C SER A 133 -0.05 -0.20 -25.65
N GLU A 134 1.09 -0.50 -26.28
CA GLU A 134 1.84 -1.75 -26.14
C GLU A 134 3.08 -1.63 -25.22
N GLN A 135 3.00 -0.78 -24.20
CA GLN A 135 4.03 -0.69 -23.17
C GLN A 135 3.83 -1.74 -22.07
N VAL A 136 4.87 -1.92 -21.26
CA VAL A 136 5.00 -2.94 -20.20
C VAL A 136 3.91 -2.88 -19.12
N GLY A 137 3.31 -1.71 -18.89
CA GLY A 137 2.26 -1.44 -17.91
C GLY A 137 1.13 -2.51 -17.92
N GLY A 138 0.80 -2.98 -19.12
CA GLY A 138 -0.25 -3.98 -19.34
C GLY A 138 0.00 -5.31 -18.64
N GLN A 139 1.25 -5.65 -18.31
CA GLN A 139 1.58 -6.91 -17.61
C GLN A 139 2.01 -6.74 -16.14
N ILE A 140 2.44 -5.54 -15.71
CA ILE A 140 3.05 -5.32 -14.38
C ILE A 140 2.04 -5.02 -13.26
N PHE A 141 0.83 -4.57 -13.61
CA PHE A 141 -0.23 -4.28 -12.63
C PHE A 141 -1.15 -5.48 -12.37
N ILE A 142 -0.80 -6.65 -12.89
CA ILE A 142 -1.75 -7.74 -13.09
C ILE A 142 -1.72 -8.81 -11.99
N ASP A 143 -0.71 -8.77 -11.13
CA ASP A 143 -0.40 -9.80 -10.13
C ASP A 143 -1.63 -10.21 -9.30
N SER A 144 -2.35 -9.24 -8.73
CA SER A 144 -3.53 -9.49 -7.90
C SER A 144 -4.65 -10.23 -8.63
N TRP A 145 -4.86 -9.97 -9.93
CA TRP A 145 -5.90 -10.66 -10.71
C TRP A 145 -5.59 -12.14 -10.90
N GLY A 146 -4.30 -12.49 -11.06
CA GLY A 146 -3.87 -13.89 -11.05
C GLY A 146 -4.01 -14.54 -9.67
N LEU A 147 -3.68 -13.81 -8.60
CA LEU A 147 -3.72 -14.30 -7.22
C LEU A 147 -5.14 -14.60 -6.72
N ILE A 148 -6.16 -13.87 -7.18
CA ILE A 148 -7.57 -14.13 -6.82
C ILE A 148 -8.22 -15.26 -7.64
N HIS A 149 -7.52 -15.83 -8.62
CA HIS A 149 -8.03 -16.92 -9.46
C HIS A 149 -7.12 -18.17 -9.41
N PRO A 150 -6.88 -18.74 -8.20
CA PRO A 150 -5.93 -19.82 -8.01
C PRO A 150 -6.32 -21.08 -8.80
N GLY A 151 -5.48 -21.51 -9.73
CA GLY A 151 -5.71 -22.68 -10.58
C GLY A 151 -6.73 -22.47 -11.71
N ASP A 152 -7.44 -21.34 -11.75
CA ASP A 152 -8.40 -20.99 -12.81
C ASP A 152 -7.74 -20.03 -13.81
N MET A 153 -6.92 -20.62 -14.68
CA MET A 153 -6.11 -19.87 -15.64
C MET A 153 -6.96 -19.03 -16.61
N GLU A 154 -8.11 -19.52 -17.06
CA GLU A 154 -8.95 -18.78 -18.02
C GLU A 154 -9.55 -17.52 -17.39
N LYS A 155 -10.11 -17.63 -16.17
CA LYS A 155 -10.61 -16.45 -15.46
C LYS A 155 -9.50 -15.45 -15.13
N ALA A 156 -8.32 -15.94 -14.73
CA ALA A 156 -7.18 -15.09 -14.48
C ALA A 156 -6.76 -14.30 -15.72
N MET A 157 -6.73 -14.96 -16.89
CA MET A 157 -6.40 -14.31 -18.17
C MET A 157 -7.44 -13.25 -18.54
N ASP A 158 -8.73 -13.56 -18.40
CA ASP A 158 -9.81 -12.64 -18.78
C ASP A 158 -9.89 -11.43 -17.83
N ALA A 159 -9.70 -11.64 -16.53
CA ALA A 159 -9.64 -10.56 -15.53
C ALA A 159 -8.42 -9.65 -15.76
N ALA A 160 -7.26 -10.25 -16.02
CA ALA A 160 -6.04 -9.53 -16.39
C ALA A 160 -6.20 -8.65 -17.63
N GLU A 161 -6.75 -9.21 -18.71
CA GLU A 161 -7.04 -8.48 -19.95
C GLU A 161 -8.00 -7.31 -19.70
N THR A 162 -9.08 -7.58 -18.96
CA THR A 162 -10.10 -6.56 -18.63
C THR A 162 -9.51 -5.40 -17.84
N ALA A 163 -8.61 -5.68 -16.89
CA ALA A 163 -7.94 -4.67 -16.08
C ALA A 163 -6.91 -3.87 -16.91
N ALA A 164 -6.09 -4.55 -17.72
CA ALA A 164 -5.09 -3.91 -18.57
C ALA A 164 -5.73 -3.01 -19.64
N ALA A 165 -6.91 -3.37 -20.16
CA ALA A 165 -7.60 -2.64 -21.23
C ALA A 165 -7.98 -1.19 -20.89
N VAL A 166 -7.98 -0.81 -19.61
CA VAL A 166 -8.16 0.59 -19.18
C VAL A 166 -7.08 1.49 -19.78
N SER A 167 -5.84 1.01 -19.86
CA SER A 167 -4.68 1.80 -20.29
C SER A 167 -3.93 1.20 -21.49
N HIS A 168 -4.10 -0.09 -21.79
CA HIS A 168 -3.30 -0.80 -22.79
C HIS A 168 -4.16 -1.45 -23.89
N ASP A 169 -3.49 -1.87 -24.97
CA ASP A 169 -4.10 -2.55 -26.13
C ASP A 169 -3.10 -3.55 -26.74
N GLY A 170 -3.56 -4.34 -27.71
CA GLY A 170 -2.68 -5.15 -28.56
C GLY A 170 -1.83 -6.17 -27.79
N GLU A 171 -0.53 -6.22 -28.08
CA GLU A 171 0.40 -7.19 -27.47
C GLU A 171 0.55 -6.98 -25.94
N ALA A 172 0.25 -5.80 -25.40
CA ALA A 172 0.25 -5.59 -23.95
C ALA A 172 -0.91 -6.31 -23.25
N LEU A 173 -2.07 -6.44 -23.91
CA LEU A 173 -3.17 -7.27 -23.40
C LEU A 173 -2.80 -8.76 -23.46
N VAL A 174 -2.07 -9.19 -24.49
CA VAL A 174 -1.55 -10.56 -24.54
C VAL A 174 -0.57 -10.81 -23.39
N GLY A 175 0.27 -9.83 -23.07
CA GLY A 175 1.15 -9.85 -21.89
C GLY A 175 0.38 -9.96 -20.57
N ALA A 176 -0.69 -9.16 -20.41
CA ALA A 176 -1.58 -9.23 -19.24
C ALA A 176 -2.10 -10.66 -19.04
N ARG A 177 -2.65 -11.25 -20.12
CA ARG A 177 -3.16 -12.63 -20.10
C ARG A 177 -2.06 -13.63 -19.76
N PHE A 178 -0.89 -13.48 -20.37
CA PHE A 178 0.24 -14.37 -20.10
C PHE A 178 0.58 -14.36 -18.60
N ILE A 179 0.82 -13.19 -18.01
CA ILE A 179 1.19 -13.08 -16.59
C ILE A 179 0.08 -13.56 -15.65
N GLY A 180 -1.16 -13.12 -15.86
CA GLY A 180 -2.30 -13.57 -15.06
C GLY A 180 -2.46 -15.10 -15.11
N GLY A 181 -2.31 -15.68 -16.30
CA GLY A 181 -2.33 -17.13 -16.51
C GLY A 181 -1.17 -17.87 -15.83
N LEU A 182 0.06 -17.33 -15.88
CA LEU A 182 1.22 -17.95 -15.21
C LEU A 182 1.01 -17.99 -13.69
N ILE A 183 0.57 -16.88 -13.10
CA ILE A 183 0.34 -16.76 -11.64
C ILE A 183 -0.74 -17.76 -11.20
N ALA A 184 -1.88 -17.78 -11.88
CA ALA A 184 -2.95 -18.74 -11.58
C ALA A 184 -2.50 -20.20 -11.76
N CYS A 185 -1.72 -20.49 -12.80
CA CYS A 185 -1.21 -21.84 -13.07
C CYS A 185 -0.17 -22.29 -12.02
N ALA A 186 0.64 -21.37 -11.46
CA ALA A 186 1.66 -21.68 -10.45
C ALA A 186 1.10 -22.26 -9.13
N PHE A 187 -0.20 -22.07 -8.87
CA PHE A 187 -0.87 -22.72 -7.74
C PHE A 187 -0.92 -24.24 -7.87
N VAL A 188 -0.94 -24.76 -9.10
CA VAL A 188 -1.15 -26.18 -9.43
C VAL A 188 0.04 -26.83 -10.15
N GLU A 189 0.78 -26.08 -10.97
CA GLU A 189 1.94 -26.58 -11.73
C GLU A 189 3.25 -26.13 -11.09
N LYS A 190 4.25 -27.03 -11.07
CA LYS A 190 5.57 -26.81 -10.44
C LYS A 190 6.72 -26.81 -11.43
N ASP A 191 6.51 -27.35 -12.62
CA ASP A 191 7.48 -27.29 -13.71
C ASP A 191 7.26 -26.02 -14.54
N ILE A 192 8.29 -25.18 -14.62
CA ILE A 192 8.22 -23.87 -15.28
C ILE A 192 7.98 -24.03 -16.78
N GLU A 193 8.62 -24.99 -17.45
CA GLU A 193 8.45 -25.21 -18.89
C GLU A 193 7.03 -25.71 -19.20
N VAL A 194 6.48 -26.59 -18.38
CA VAL A 194 5.09 -27.06 -18.51
C VAL A 194 4.11 -25.92 -18.25
N LEU A 195 4.35 -25.13 -17.20
CA LEU A 195 3.53 -23.97 -16.83
C LEU A 195 3.48 -22.96 -17.99
N VAL A 196 4.64 -22.54 -18.51
CA VAL A 196 4.73 -21.62 -19.64
C VAL A 196 4.05 -22.22 -20.87
N SER A 197 4.29 -23.51 -21.17
CA SER A 197 3.67 -24.17 -22.31
C SER A 197 2.14 -24.15 -22.25
N LYS A 198 1.56 -24.42 -21.07
CA LYS A 198 0.10 -24.43 -20.87
C LYS A 198 -0.50 -23.06 -21.17
N VAL A 199 0.08 -21.99 -20.63
CA VAL A 199 -0.41 -20.62 -20.86
C VAL A 199 -0.27 -20.21 -22.33
N LEU A 200 0.89 -20.49 -22.97
CA LEU A 200 1.10 -20.16 -24.39
C LEU A 200 0.08 -20.81 -25.33
N THR A 201 -0.43 -22.01 -25.00
CA THR A 201 -1.46 -22.66 -25.81
C THR A 201 -2.78 -21.89 -25.87
N LYS A 202 -3.05 -21.04 -24.89
CA LYS A 202 -4.27 -20.22 -24.77
C LYS A 202 -4.13 -18.84 -25.43
N LEU A 203 -2.91 -18.40 -25.73
CA LEU A 203 -2.67 -17.12 -26.40
C LEU A 203 -2.89 -17.20 -27.91
N PRO A 204 -3.26 -16.11 -28.59
CA PRO A 204 -3.44 -16.08 -30.04
C PRO A 204 -2.18 -16.54 -30.78
N SER A 205 -2.30 -17.46 -31.75
CA SER A 205 -1.15 -17.95 -32.53
C SER A 205 -0.50 -16.89 -33.42
N SER A 206 -1.25 -15.83 -33.78
CA SER A 206 -0.77 -14.70 -34.57
C SER A 206 -0.03 -13.63 -33.75
N SER A 207 -0.08 -13.69 -32.42
CA SER A 207 0.55 -12.68 -31.54
C SER A 207 2.07 -12.71 -31.67
N LEU A 208 2.67 -11.52 -31.77
CA LEU A 208 4.12 -11.36 -31.74
C LEU A 208 4.68 -11.68 -30.35
N TYR A 209 3.95 -11.36 -29.29
CA TYR A 209 4.29 -11.75 -27.92
C TYR A 209 4.46 -13.27 -27.81
N ARG A 210 3.46 -14.06 -28.27
CA ARG A 210 3.54 -15.53 -28.26
C ARG A 210 4.72 -16.04 -29.09
N GLN A 211 4.96 -15.46 -30.27
CA GLN A 211 6.09 -15.84 -31.12
C GLN A 211 7.44 -15.58 -30.44
N ALA A 212 7.61 -14.42 -29.79
CA ALA A 212 8.82 -14.11 -29.02
C ALA A 212 9.03 -15.12 -27.89
N MET A 213 7.97 -15.47 -27.14
CA MET A 213 8.07 -16.46 -26.07
C MET A 213 8.48 -17.85 -26.59
N GLU A 214 7.92 -18.31 -27.71
CA GLU A 214 8.32 -19.60 -28.32
C GLU A 214 9.76 -19.56 -28.88
N ASP A 215 10.19 -18.43 -29.43
CA ASP A 215 11.57 -18.23 -29.87
C ASP A 215 12.56 -18.31 -28.70
N MET A 216 12.26 -17.66 -27.58
CA MET A 216 13.08 -17.71 -26.36
C MET A 216 13.11 -19.12 -25.74
N ARG A 217 11.98 -19.84 -25.72
CA ARG A 217 11.93 -21.24 -25.25
C ARG A 217 12.74 -22.17 -26.13
N ARG A 218 12.65 -22.01 -27.45
CA ARG A 218 13.48 -22.80 -28.39
C ARG A 218 14.96 -22.54 -28.11
N PHE A 219 15.35 -21.28 -27.96
CA PHE A 219 16.73 -20.91 -27.64
C PHE A 219 17.19 -21.53 -26.32
N HIS A 220 16.36 -21.49 -25.26
CA HIS A 220 16.65 -22.14 -23.98
C HIS A 220 16.93 -23.64 -24.12
N ARG A 221 16.15 -24.37 -24.91
CA ARG A 221 16.39 -25.81 -25.14
C ARG A 221 17.72 -26.09 -25.84
N GLU A 222 18.16 -25.18 -26.71
CA GLU A 222 19.44 -25.29 -27.44
C GLU A 222 20.62 -24.85 -26.55
N HIS A 223 20.40 -23.92 -25.63
CA HIS A 223 21.43 -23.27 -24.80
C HIS A 223 21.03 -23.17 -23.31
N PRO A 224 20.76 -24.28 -22.59
CA PRO A 224 20.06 -24.26 -21.30
C PRO A 224 20.83 -23.66 -20.11
N GLN A 225 22.11 -23.36 -20.26
CA GLN A 225 22.99 -22.94 -19.15
C GLN A 225 23.48 -21.50 -19.26
N ASP A 226 23.21 -20.81 -20.37
CA ASP A 226 23.78 -19.49 -20.64
C ASP A 226 22.69 -18.44 -20.84
N PHE A 227 22.22 -17.87 -19.72
CA PHE A 227 21.24 -16.78 -19.75
C PHE A 227 21.79 -15.52 -20.43
N ARG A 228 23.12 -15.34 -20.49
CA ARG A 228 23.73 -14.18 -21.15
C ARG A 228 23.64 -14.33 -22.66
N ALA A 229 23.85 -15.54 -23.19
CA ALA A 229 23.57 -15.83 -24.59
C ALA A 229 22.07 -15.64 -24.92
N ALA A 230 21.17 -15.98 -23.99
CA ALA A 230 19.73 -15.72 -24.16
C ALA A 230 19.40 -14.23 -24.16
N TYR A 231 20.03 -13.45 -23.29
CA TYR A 231 19.94 -11.99 -23.31
C TYR A 231 20.45 -11.43 -24.64
N ASP A 232 21.62 -11.85 -25.13
CA ASP A 232 22.15 -11.41 -26.41
C ASP A 232 21.19 -11.76 -27.57
N TYR A 233 20.58 -12.94 -27.53
CA TYR A 233 19.56 -13.34 -28.50
C TYR A 233 18.33 -12.42 -28.44
N ALA A 234 17.82 -12.10 -27.25
CA ALA A 234 16.72 -11.16 -27.06
C ALA A 234 17.10 -9.74 -27.49
N GLN A 235 18.30 -9.27 -27.14
CA GLN A 235 18.83 -7.96 -27.52
C GLN A 235 18.90 -7.79 -29.04
N ASN A 236 19.35 -8.82 -29.77
CA ASN A 236 19.51 -8.77 -31.22
C ASN A 236 18.20 -8.84 -32.00
N ARG A 237 17.12 -9.35 -31.39
CA ARG A 237 15.88 -9.70 -32.11
C ARG A 237 14.66 -8.94 -31.60
N TYR A 238 14.67 -8.56 -30.33
CA TYR A 238 13.54 -8.00 -29.58
C TYR A 238 13.92 -6.83 -28.66
N SER A 239 15.09 -6.22 -28.78
CA SER A 239 15.44 -5.04 -27.95
C SER A 239 14.52 -3.84 -28.21
N TYR A 240 14.61 -2.83 -27.34
CA TYR A 240 13.88 -1.57 -27.46
C TYR A 240 14.11 -0.87 -28.82
N ALA A 241 15.23 -1.12 -29.50
CA ALA A 241 15.50 -0.56 -30.83
C ALA A 241 14.55 -1.09 -31.93
N HIS A 242 13.89 -2.22 -31.70
CA HIS A 242 12.95 -2.83 -32.65
C HIS A 242 11.50 -2.36 -32.47
N PHE A 243 11.20 -1.65 -31.38
CA PHE A 243 9.84 -1.25 -31.03
C PHE A 243 9.80 0.24 -30.74
N ALA A 244 8.76 0.92 -31.23
CA ALA A 244 8.52 2.29 -30.82
C ALA A 244 7.88 2.30 -29.42
N GLY A 245 8.21 3.30 -28.59
CA GLY A 245 7.73 3.42 -27.21
C GLY A 245 8.89 3.58 -26.23
N MET A 246 8.60 3.94 -24.98
CA MET A 246 9.61 4.11 -23.94
C MET A 246 9.96 2.79 -23.26
N CYS A 247 8.95 1.97 -22.97
CA CYS A 247 9.10 0.67 -22.33
C CYS A 247 8.21 -0.40 -22.99
N PRO A 248 8.57 -0.91 -24.19
CA PRO A 248 7.74 -1.85 -24.95
C PRO A 248 7.57 -3.20 -24.23
N VAL A 249 6.40 -3.82 -24.35
CA VAL A 249 6.06 -5.05 -23.59
C VAL A 249 6.87 -6.28 -24.02
N ILE A 250 7.14 -6.46 -25.32
CA ILE A 250 7.79 -7.67 -25.86
C ILE A 250 9.24 -7.87 -25.36
N PRO A 251 10.14 -6.87 -25.42
CA PRO A 251 11.49 -7.01 -24.86
C PRO A 251 11.46 -7.43 -23.38
N ASN A 252 10.61 -6.78 -22.59
CA ASN A 252 10.47 -7.05 -21.16
C ASN A 252 9.93 -8.45 -20.87
N ALA A 253 8.94 -8.90 -21.66
CA ALA A 253 8.47 -10.28 -21.60
C ALA A 253 9.57 -11.32 -21.86
N CYS A 254 10.52 -11.03 -22.77
CA CYS A 254 11.67 -11.90 -22.99
C CYS A 254 12.55 -12.01 -21.73
N LEU A 255 12.76 -10.90 -21.01
CA LEU A 255 13.55 -10.91 -19.77
C LEU A 255 12.85 -11.64 -18.62
N VAL A 256 11.53 -11.48 -18.48
CA VAL A 256 10.71 -12.27 -17.55
C VAL A 256 10.90 -13.76 -17.83
N LEU A 257 10.80 -14.17 -19.10
CA LEU A 257 10.97 -15.56 -19.48
C LEU A 257 12.40 -16.07 -19.27
N ILE A 258 13.43 -15.25 -19.51
CA ILE A 258 14.83 -15.60 -19.20
C ILE A 258 14.98 -15.91 -17.70
N GLY A 259 14.46 -15.05 -16.82
CA GLY A 259 14.52 -15.29 -15.37
C GLY A 259 13.83 -16.57 -14.93
N LEU A 260 12.66 -16.87 -15.51
CA LEU A 260 11.92 -18.10 -15.22
C LEU A 260 12.67 -19.35 -15.72
N LEU A 261 13.18 -19.35 -16.96
CA LEU A 261 13.80 -20.53 -17.56
C LEU A 261 15.20 -20.82 -17.02
N TYR A 262 16.02 -19.79 -16.84
CA TYR A 262 17.43 -19.94 -16.42
C TYR A 262 17.64 -19.85 -14.91
N GLY A 263 16.58 -19.58 -14.14
CA GLY A 263 16.62 -19.52 -12.69
C GLY A 263 16.77 -20.87 -11.99
N ASP A 264 16.93 -21.98 -12.73
CA ASP A 264 17.04 -23.35 -12.21
C ASP A 264 15.91 -23.73 -11.23
N ASN A 265 14.71 -23.18 -11.49
CA ASN A 265 13.57 -23.33 -10.61
C ASN A 265 13.92 -22.92 -9.15
N ASP A 266 14.71 -21.85 -8.97
CA ASP A 266 15.05 -21.24 -7.69
C ASP A 266 14.56 -19.78 -7.66
N PHE A 267 13.90 -19.39 -6.55
CA PHE A 267 13.28 -18.07 -6.43
C PHE A 267 14.30 -16.94 -6.57
N ALA A 268 15.40 -17.01 -5.79
CA ALA A 268 16.38 -15.94 -5.77
C ALA A 268 17.10 -15.85 -7.10
N ARG A 269 17.51 -16.99 -7.64
CA ARG A 269 18.22 -17.02 -8.91
C ARG A 269 17.38 -16.47 -10.06
N SER A 270 16.08 -16.76 -10.08
CA SER A 270 15.16 -16.20 -11.09
C SER A 270 15.13 -14.67 -11.05
N ILE A 271 14.91 -14.05 -9.89
CA ILE A 271 14.85 -12.58 -9.79
C ILE A 271 16.22 -11.92 -10.01
N GLU A 272 17.31 -12.55 -9.56
CA GLU A 272 18.67 -12.05 -9.77
C GLU A 272 19.03 -12.01 -11.26
N ILE A 273 18.71 -13.09 -12.00
CA ILE A 273 18.92 -13.15 -13.45
C ILE A 273 18.12 -12.06 -14.14
N THR A 274 16.83 -11.92 -13.80
CA THR A 274 15.98 -10.88 -14.39
C THR A 274 16.54 -9.49 -14.18
N CYS A 275 16.98 -9.16 -12.96
CA CYS A 275 17.63 -7.87 -12.66
C CYS A 275 18.94 -7.69 -13.44
N MET A 276 19.76 -8.73 -13.57
CA MET A 276 21.02 -8.66 -14.32
C MET A 276 20.83 -8.45 -15.82
N CYS A 277 19.67 -8.77 -16.38
CA CYS A 277 19.36 -8.51 -17.78
C CYS A 277 19.09 -7.02 -18.09
N GLY A 278 18.84 -6.17 -17.08
CA GLY A 278 18.60 -4.74 -17.29
C GLY A 278 17.21 -4.40 -17.80
N TRP A 279 17.09 -3.25 -18.49
CA TRP A 279 15.83 -2.61 -18.88
C TRP A 279 14.94 -2.33 -17.66
N ASP A 280 13.67 -2.70 -17.72
CA ASP A 280 12.68 -2.43 -16.67
C ASP A 280 12.81 -3.42 -15.51
N THR A 281 13.86 -3.26 -14.72
CA THR A 281 14.35 -4.31 -13.82
C THR A 281 13.44 -4.63 -12.64
N ASP A 282 12.81 -3.62 -12.01
CA ASP A 282 11.82 -3.81 -10.95
C ASP A 282 10.54 -4.44 -11.47
N SER A 283 10.02 -3.93 -12.58
CA SER A 283 8.85 -4.50 -13.25
C SER A 283 9.00 -6.00 -13.51
N ASN A 284 10.07 -6.34 -14.23
CA ASN A 284 10.32 -7.71 -14.65
C ASN A 284 10.60 -8.61 -13.45
N ALA A 285 11.47 -8.18 -12.52
CA ALA A 285 11.81 -8.98 -11.34
C ALA A 285 10.63 -9.11 -10.37
N GLY A 286 9.78 -8.09 -10.27
CA GLY A 286 8.54 -8.10 -9.49
C GLY A 286 7.58 -9.17 -9.99
N VAL A 287 7.30 -9.20 -11.30
CA VAL A 287 6.45 -10.22 -11.93
C VAL A 287 7.01 -11.63 -11.76
N VAL A 288 8.33 -11.82 -12.02
CA VAL A 288 9.02 -13.10 -11.79
C VAL A 288 8.93 -13.50 -10.31
N GLY A 289 9.11 -12.53 -9.41
CA GLY A 289 8.99 -12.71 -7.97
C GLY A 289 7.61 -13.23 -7.57
N THR A 290 6.53 -12.67 -8.09
CA THR A 290 5.16 -13.16 -7.80
C THR A 290 4.97 -14.60 -8.25
N ILE A 291 5.32 -14.91 -9.51
CA ILE A 291 5.15 -16.25 -10.09
C ILE A 291 5.95 -17.27 -9.27
N MET A 292 7.23 -16.98 -9.01
CA MET A 292 8.10 -17.86 -8.24
C MET A 292 7.69 -17.95 -6.77
N GLY A 293 7.18 -16.87 -6.17
CA GLY A 293 6.64 -16.85 -4.82
C GLY A 293 5.45 -17.82 -4.66
N VAL A 294 4.50 -17.79 -5.60
CA VAL A 294 3.38 -18.75 -5.62
C VAL A 294 3.87 -20.18 -5.87
N LEU A 295 4.79 -20.36 -6.82
CA LEU A 295 5.29 -21.67 -7.22
C LEU A 295 6.08 -22.35 -6.09
N LYS A 296 6.89 -21.59 -5.36
CA LYS A 296 7.79 -22.09 -4.31
C LYS A 296 7.20 -22.04 -2.91
N GLY A 297 6.25 -21.15 -2.67
CA GLY A 297 5.77 -20.86 -1.33
C GLY A 297 6.87 -20.24 -0.47
N ILE A 298 6.55 -20.02 0.79
CA ILE A 298 7.37 -19.21 1.69
C ILE A 298 8.74 -19.83 1.98
N ASP A 299 8.83 -21.16 1.96
CA ASP A 299 10.05 -21.90 2.24
C ASP A 299 11.09 -21.82 1.11
N GLY A 300 10.67 -21.46 -0.10
CA GLY A 300 11.59 -21.22 -1.21
C GLY A 300 12.09 -19.79 -1.32
N ILE A 301 11.61 -18.85 -0.49
CA ILE A 301 12.05 -17.46 -0.49
C ILE A 301 13.17 -17.29 0.55
N PRO A 302 14.41 -16.93 0.16
CA PRO A 302 15.49 -16.80 1.11
C PRO A 302 15.28 -15.66 2.11
N GLU A 303 15.67 -15.90 3.37
CA GLU A 303 15.45 -14.96 4.46
C GLU A 303 16.13 -13.60 4.24
N HIS A 304 17.29 -13.56 3.59
CA HIS A 304 18.00 -12.30 3.34
C HIS A 304 17.28 -11.37 2.37
N TYR A 305 16.36 -11.90 1.54
CA TYR A 305 15.44 -11.11 0.73
C TYR A 305 14.15 -10.77 1.49
N ARG A 306 13.61 -11.73 2.24
CA ARG A 306 12.36 -11.55 2.99
C ARG A 306 12.48 -10.57 4.16
N SER A 307 13.54 -10.71 4.98
CA SER A 307 13.73 -9.93 6.21
C SER A 307 13.66 -8.41 5.98
N PRO A 308 14.33 -7.85 4.96
CA PRO A 308 14.28 -6.41 4.72
C PRO A 308 12.90 -5.87 4.33
N VAL A 309 12.03 -6.67 3.68
CA VAL A 309 10.65 -6.27 3.35
C VAL A 309 9.80 -6.09 4.61
N ASN A 310 10.04 -6.93 5.63
CA ASN A 310 9.36 -6.88 6.92
C ASN A 310 7.81 -6.81 6.80
N ASP A 311 7.24 -7.57 5.87
CA ASP A 311 5.80 -7.64 5.61
C ASP A 311 5.11 -6.30 5.31
N LEU A 312 5.86 -5.35 4.77
CA LEU A 312 5.36 -4.01 4.49
C LEU A 312 5.62 -3.60 3.05
N ILE A 313 4.54 -3.18 2.37
CA ILE A 313 4.60 -2.39 1.13
C ILE A 313 4.10 -0.99 1.46
N ILE A 314 4.72 0.01 0.86
CA ILE A 314 4.27 1.39 0.92
C ILE A 314 3.59 1.73 -0.39
N GLY A 315 2.37 2.26 -0.31
CA GLY A 315 1.59 2.69 -1.46
C GLY A 315 1.58 4.21 -1.62
N SER A 316 1.19 4.68 -2.79
CA SER A 316 0.94 6.11 -3.03
C SER A 316 -0.39 6.34 -3.74
N SER A 317 -1.46 6.34 -2.95
CA SER A 317 -2.82 6.68 -3.35
C SER A 317 -3.33 7.93 -2.61
N MET A 318 -4.55 8.35 -2.92
CA MET A 318 -5.28 9.35 -2.15
C MET A 318 -5.60 8.90 -0.72
N SER A 319 -5.68 7.60 -0.44
CA SER A 319 -6.03 7.10 0.90
C SER A 319 -4.79 7.02 1.80
N PRO A 320 -4.63 7.94 2.76
CA PRO A 320 -3.39 8.02 3.55
C PRO A 320 -3.18 6.83 4.49
N THR A 321 -4.23 6.10 4.89
CA THR A 321 -4.08 4.90 5.72
C THR A 321 -3.91 3.62 4.90
N LEU A 322 -4.51 3.52 3.71
CA LEU A 322 -4.31 2.36 2.83
C LEU A 322 -2.92 2.34 2.17
N ASN A 323 -2.17 3.44 2.25
CA ASN A 323 -0.78 3.51 1.79
C ASN A 323 0.21 2.74 2.68
N VAL A 324 -0.23 2.19 3.82
CA VAL A 324 0.57 1.31 4.68
C VAL A 324 0.04 -0.12 4.53
N ILE A 325 0.57 -0.87 3.56
CA ILE A 325 0.08 -2.21 3.21
C ILE A 325 0.81 -3.27 4.02
N ASN A 326 0.09 -3.89 4.96
CA ASN A 326 0.56 -5.07 5.68
C ASN A 326 0.33 -6.33 4.84
N LEU A 327 1.41 -6.97 4.39
CA LEU A 327 1.33 -8.09 3.44
C LEU A 327 0.48 -9.27 3.93
N PRO A 328 0.61 -9.75 5.19
CA PRO A 328 -0.28 -10.74 5.77
C PRO A 328 -1.76 -10.38 5.73
N VAL A 329 -2.10 -9.12 6.05
CA VAL A 329 -3.51 -8.64 6.03
C VAL A 329 -4.01 -8.57 4.59
N PHE A 330 -3.21 -8.03 3.68
CA PHE A 330 -3.57 -7.94 2.26
C PHE A 330 -3.70 -9.33 1.60
N ALA A 331 -2.86 -10.30 1.99
CA ALA A 331 -2.99 -11.69 1.54
C ALA A 331 -4.32 -12.32 1.97
N LYS A 332 -4.78 -12.05 3.20
CA LYS A 332 -6.10 -12.50 3.68
C LYS A 332 -7.24 -11.85 2.90
N PHE A 333 -7.10 -10.57 2.57
CA PHE A 333 -8.06 -9.85 1.73
C PHE A 333 -8.17 -10.47 0.33
N LEU A 334 -7.04 -10.73 -0.34
CA LEU A 334 -7.03 -11.41 -1.65
C LEU A 334 -7.57 -12.84 -1.57
N ALA A 335 -7.21 -13.59 -0.52
CA ALA A 335 -7.71 -14.95 -0.31
C ALA A 335 -9.24 -14.97 -0.10
N GLY A 336 -9.78 -14.00 0.64
CA GLY A 336 -11.23 -13.81 0.78
C GLY A 336 -11.90 -13.61 -0.57
N MET A 337 -11.35 -12.75 -1.43
CA MET A 337 -11.86 -12.54 -2.80
C MET A 337 -11.80 -13.81 -3.65
N ALA A 338 -10.71 -14.58 -3.55
CA ALA A 338 -10.59 -15.87 -4.24
C ALA A 338 -11.68 -16.88 -3.80
N GLU A 339 -12.19 -16.73 -2.58
CA GLU A 339 -13.28 -17.54 -2.00
C GLU A 339 -14.68 -16.90 -2.18
N GLY A 340 -14.77 -15.78 -2.92
CA GLY A 340 -16.04 -15.10 -3.19
C GLY A 340 -16.50 -14.12 -2.11
N GLN A 341 -15.61 -13.71 -1.20
CA GLN A 341 -15.89 -12.75 -0.13
C GLN A 341 -15.34 -11.35 -0.48
N THR A 342 -16.07 -10.31 -0.10
CA THR A 342 -15.69 -8.90 -0.33
C THR A 342 -15.34 -8.16 0.97
N ASN A 343 -15.36 -8.84 2.11
CA ASN A 343 -15.11 -8.23 3.41
C ASN A 343 -13.61 -7.97 3.61
N GLU A 344 -13.27 -6.76 4.07
CA GLU A 344 -11.92 -6.37 4.45
C GLU A 344 -11.85 -6.19 5.96
N ALA A 345 -10.69 -6.44 6.57
CA ALA A 345 -10.50 -6.19 8.00
C ALA A 345 -10.42 -4.67 8.27
N HIS A 346 -11.26 -4.17 9.18
CA HIS A 346 -11.32 -2.72 9.47
C HIS A 346 -10.36 -2.29 10.59
N GLU A 347 -9.91 -3.23 11.42
CA GLU A 347 -9.03 -2.97 12.56
C GLU A 347 -7.66 -3.62 12.34
N LEU A 348 -6.61 -3.03 12.92
CA LEU A 348 -5.30 -3.64 12.91
C LEU A 348 -5.33 -4.85 13.84
N SER A 349 -5.18 -6.04 13.26
CA SER A 349 -5.10 -7.30 14.01
C SER A 349 -4.03 -8.21 13.41
N LEU A 350 -2.97 -8.43 14.17
CA LEU A 350 -1.83 -9.25 13.80
C LEU A 350 -1.89 -10.56 14.59
N ASP A 351 -2.02 -11.69 13.89
CA ASP A 351 -2.16 -13.03 14.48
C ASP A 351 -0.98 -13.98 14.15
N PHE A 352 -0.06 -13.52 13.31
CA PHE A 352 1.12 -14.28 12.86
C PHE A 352 0.79 -15.69 12.32
N SER A 353 -0.43 -15.90 11.81
CA SER A 353 -0.90 -17.18 11.28
C SER A 353 -0.08 -17.67 10.08
N LEU A 354 0.48 -16.74 9.31
CA LEU A 354 1.37 -17.00 8.19
C LEU A 354 2.79 -17.29 8.66
N LYS A 355 3.39 -18.36 8.12
CA LYS A 355 4.70 -18.86 8.56
C LYS A 355 5.78 -17.79 8.41
N GLY A 356 6.44 -17.45 9.51
CA GLY A 356 7.52 -16.46 9.51
C GLY A 356 7.09 -15.02 9.31
N SER A 357 5.79 -14.74 9.36
CA SER A 357 5.24 -13.38 9.26
C SER A 357 5.80 -12.49 10.37
N THR A 358 6.29 -11.31 10.01
CA THR A 358 6.62 -10.23 10.94
C THR A 358 5.46 -9.27 11.15
N SER A 359 4.53 -9.23 10.19
CA SER A 359 3.40 -8.29 10.17
C SER A 359 3.83 -6.83 10.43
N GLY A 360 5.02 -6.43 9.98
CA GLY A 360 5.52 -5.07 10.16
C GLY A 360 6.01 -4.72 11.57
N LEU A 361 6.02 -5.66 12.52
CA LEU A 361 6.59 -5.43 13.85
C LEU A 361 8.09 -5.13 13.76
N ARG A 362 8.56 -4.24 14.64
CA ARG A 362 9.94 -3.78 14.70
C ARG A 362 10.46 -3.83 16.12
N ILE A 363 11.78 -3.93 16.20
CA ILE A 363 12.52 -3.94 17.45
C ILE A 363 13.37 -2.67 17.52
N ARG A 364 13.34 -1.98 18.65
CA ARG A 364 14.25 -0.88 19.00
C ARG A 364 15.21 -1.39 20.07
N ASN A 365 16.49 -1.04 19.94
CA ASN A 365 17.60 -1.63 20.67
C ASN A 365 17.77 -3.12 20.32
N ASP A 366 18.11 -3.37 19.06
CA ASP A 366 18.31 -4.71 18.50
C ASP A 366 19.57 -5.42 19.04
N PHE A 367 20.39 -4.72 19.82
CA PHE A 367 21.47 -5.32 20.59
C PHE A 367 20.96 -6.18 21.76
N ARG A 368 19.78 -5.85 22.31
CA ARG A 368 19.18 -6.59 23.45
C ARG A 368 18.01 -7.47 23.06
N LEU A 369 17.31 -7.10 22.00
CA LEU A 369 16.21 -7.87 21.46
C LEU A 369 16.52 -8.26 20.03
N LEU A 370 16.40 -9.53 19.73
CA LEU A 370 16.64 -10.05 18.39
C LEU A 370 15.41 -10.83 17.94
N ARG A 371 15.05 -10.72 16.66
CA ARG A 371 14.07 -11.65 16.10
C ARG A 371 14.66 -13.06 16.17
N ASP A 372 13.97 -13.96 16.87
CA ASP A 372 14.44 -15.33 17.07
C ASP A 372 14.43 -16.10 15.74
N GLN A 373 15.39 -16.98 15.50
CA GLN A 373 15.39 -17.89 14.34
C GLN A 373 14.13 -18.77 14.31
N ARG A 374 13.56 -19.11 15.47
CA ARG A 374 12.28 -19.83 15.58
C ARG A 374 11.12 -19.03 15.00
N SER A 375 11.11 -17.71 15.18
CA SER A 375 10.09 -16.81 14.61
C SER A 375 10.03 -16.93 13.09
N ARG A 376 11.16 -17.20 12.43
CA ARG A 376 11.23 -17.31 10.96
C ARG A 376 10.52 -18.56 10.42
N ARG A 377 10.24 -19.54 11.29
CA ARG A 377 9.63 -20.82 10.95
C ARG A 377 8.31 -21.09 11.68
N SER A 378 7.96 -20.27 12.67
CA SER A 378 6.73 -20.41 13.46
C SER A 378 5.49 -20.00 12.66
N LYS A 379 4.37 -20.65 12.98
CA LYS A 379 3.01 -20.18 12.69
C LYS A 379 2.34 -19.84 14.03
N GLY A 380 1.64 -18.72 14.08
CA GLY A 380 0.91 -18.25 15.26
C GLY A 380 1.76 -17.60 16.36
N SER A 381 2.98 -17.16 16.03
CA SER A 381 3.74 -16.29 16.94
C SER A 381 4.87 -15.51 16.26
N TYR A 382 5.16 -14.33 16.81
CA TYR A 382 6.39 -13.58 16.60
C TYR A 382 7.31 -13.74 17.81
N ASP A 383 8.38 -14.52 17.66
CA ASP A 383 9.31 -14.87 18.73
C ASP A 383 10.51 -13.91 18.75
N ILE A 384 10.83 -13.40 19.93
CA ILE A 384 11.92 -12.44 20.18
C ILE A 384 12.85 -13.07 21.20
N LEU A 385 14.13 -13.15 20.87
CA LEU A 385 15.19 -13.48 21.80
C LEU A 385 15.52 -12.23 22.62
N VAL A 386 15.45 -12.37 23.95
CA VAL A 386 15.99 -11.40 24.90
C VAL A 386 17.42 -11.83 25.19
N ASP A 387 18.40 -11.06 24.74
CA ASP A 387 19.82 -11.41 24.84
C ASP A 387 20.56 -10.42 25.76
N ASN A 388 21.04 -10.94 26.89
CA ASN A 388 21.89 -10.23 27.84
C ASN A 388 21.31 -8.88 28.30
N LEU A 389 19.98 -8.79 28.51
CA LEU A 389 19.34 -7.56 28.97
C LEU A 389 19.77 -7.28 30.43
N VAL A 390 20.31 -6.10 30.73
CA VAL A 390 20.79 -5.76 32.07
C VAL A 390 20.02 -4.60 32.69
N LYS A 391 20.13 -4.44 34.01
CA LYS A 391 19.53 -3.31 34.73
C LYS A 391 19.89 -1.97 34.11
N GLY A 392 18.87 -1.18 33.79
CA GLY A 392 18.99 0.14 33.15
C GLY A 392 18.85 0.10 31.64
N ASP A 393 18.88 -1.09 31.01
CA ASP A 393 18.53 -1.22 29.60
C ASP A 393 17.02 -1.15 29.41
N GLU A 394 16.61 -0.51 28.34
CA GLU A 394 15.26 -0.61 27.79
C GLU A 394 15.36 -1.00 26.31
N ALA A 395 14.45 -1.88 25.90
CA ALA A 395 14.23 -2.21 24.50
C ALA A 395 12.73 -2.22 24.22
N ALA A 396 12.34 -2.15 22.96
CA ALA A 396 10.93 -2.07 22.60
C ALA A 396 10.59 -2.92 21.38
N LEU A 397 9.43 -3.55 21.44
CA LEU A 397 8.74 -4.12 20.28
C LEU A 397 7.59 -3.19 19.92
N TYR A 398 7.48 -2.81 18.66
CA TYR A 398 6.45 -1.85 18.25
C TYR A 398 5.96 -2.06 16.82
N TYR A 399 4.76 -1.54 16.57
CA TYR A 399 4.22 -1.32 15.24
C TYR A 399 4.36 0.17 14.89
N GLN A 400 4.94 0.47 13.72
CA GLN A 400 5.03 1.84 13.23
C GLN A 400 3.75 2.21 12.48
N THR A 401 3.01 3.17 13.03
CA THR A 401 1.65 3.53 12.59
C THR A 401 1.62 4.66 11.58
N PHE A 402 2.74 5.38 11.44
CA PHE A 402 2.86 6.59 10.61
C PHE A 402 4.29 6.74 10.08
N TYR A 403 4.43 7.35 8.90
CA TYR A 403 5.68 7.42 8.13
C TYR A 403 5.97 8.84 7.63
N GLN A 404 7.25 9.18 7.55
CA GLN A 404 7.76 10.49 7.12
C GLN A 404 8.85 10.32 6.05
N THR A 405 9.21 11.40 5.36
CA THR A 405 10.23 11.38 4.30
C THR A 405 11.57 10.79 4.74
N LYS A 406 12.00 11.07 5.98
CA LYS A 406 13.24 10.51 6.56
C LYS A 406 13.23 8.99 6.75
N ASP A 407 12.06 8.34 6.67
CA ASP A 407 11.95 6.89 6.82
C ASP A 407 12.30 6.15 5.51
N PHE A 408 12.55 6.85 4.41
CA PHE A 408 12.78 6.28 3.08
C PHE A 408 14.09 6.73 2.45
N GLY A 409 14.70 5.83 1.64
CA GLY A 409 15.90 6.14 0.87
C GLY A 409 15.64 6.88 -0.44
N ASP A 410 14.40 6.87 -0.94
CA ASP A 410 13.92 7.68 -2.05
C ASP A 410 12.42 8.03 -1.83
N ASN A 411 11.87 8.92 -2.67
CA ASN A 411 10.47 9.34 -2.58
C ASN A 411 9.82 9.52 -3.98
N ARG A 412 10.19 8.67 -4.93
CA ARG A 412 9.86 8.83 -6.36
C ARG A 412 8.34 8.98 -6.65
N TYR A 413 7.50 8.28 -5.88
CA TYR A 413 6.03 8.32 -6.00
C TYR A 413 5.35 9.07 -4.86
N ASP A 414 6.09 9.82 -4.05
CA ASP A 414 5.56 10.75 -3.05
C ASP A 414 4.38 10.23 -2.18
N PRO A 415 4.57 9.14 -1.41
CA PRO A 415 3.49 8.56 -0.63
C PRO A 415 3.01 9.51 0.48
N VAL A 416 1.74 9.43 0.82
CA VAL A 416 1.11 10.25 1.89
C VAL A 416 0.51 9.36 2.96
N PHE A 417 0.53 9.83 4.21
CA PHE A 417 0.20 9.00 5.36
C PHE A 417 -0.67 9.71 6.38
N ALA A 418 -1.47 8.91 7.08
CA ALA A 418 -2.18 9.25 8.30
C ALA A 418 -1.96 8.10 9.29
N PRO A 419 -1.90 8.37 10.60
CA PRO A 419 -1.69 7.30 11.58
C PRO A 419 -2.72 6.18 11.47
N LEU A 420 -2.27 4.95 11.66
CA LEU A 420 -3.12 3.78 11.89
C LEU A 420 -3.56 3.63 13.36
N ALA A 421 -2.99 4.42 14.26
CA ALA A 421 -3.32 4.43 15.68
C ALA A 421 -3.57 5.85 16.16
N TYR A 422 -4.63 6.03 16.94
CA TYR A 422 -5.04 7.31 17.52
C TYR A 422 -5.31 7.17 19.02
N PRO A 423 -5.16 8.26 19.80
CA PRO A 423 -5.65 8.33 21.17
C PRO A 423 -7.09 7.83 21.33
N GLY A 424 -7.40 7.24 22.48
CA GLY A 424 -8.71 6.65 22.79
C GLY A 424 -8.87 5.18 22.37
N GLN A 425 -8.13 4.74 21.33
CA GLN A 425 -8.13 3.33 20.92
C GLN A 425 -7.44 2.45 21.96
N LYS A 426 -7.75 1.14 21.93
CA LYS A 426 -7.20 0.14 22.84
C LYS A 426 -6.18 -0.74 22.13
N LEU A 427 -4.92 -0.68 22.58
CA LEU A 427 -3.91 -1.68 22.28
C LEU A 427 -4.17 -2.93 23.10
N THR A 428 -4.15 -4.08 22.44
CA THR A 428 -4.14 -5.40 23.07
C THR A 428 -2.96 -6.21 22.54
N VAL A 429 -2.13 -6.74 23.43
CA VAL A 429 -1.03 -7.65 23.09
C VAL A 429 -1.14 -8.90 23.94
N GLU A 430 -1.25 -10.06 23.30
CA GLU A 430 -1.14 -11.35 24.00
C GLU A 430 0.26 -11.90 23.81
N LEU A 431 0.93 -12.18 24.92
CA LEU A 431 2.32 -12.62 24.90
C LEU A 431 2.63 -13.61 26.02
N GLU A 432 3.65 -14.42 25.81
CA GLU A 432 4.21 -15.34 26.79
C GLU A 432 5.73 -15.17 26.85
N SER A 433 6.33 -15.44 28.00
CA SER A 433 7.79 -15.50 28.13
C SER A 433 8.29 -16.91 28.39
N GLU A 434 9.56 -17.13 28.04
CA GLU A 434 10.34 -18.30 28.43
C GLU A 434 11.72 -17.80 28.88
N ILE A 435 11.87 -17.63 30.19
CA ILE A 435 13.09 -17.12 30.82
C ILE A 435 14.01 -18.29 31.18
N SER A 436 15.30 -18.13 30.93
CA SER A 436 16.31 -19.16 31.21
C SER A 436 17.24 -18.79 32.37
N PHE A 437 17.46 -17.51 32.60
CA PHE A 437 18.40 -17.01 33.61
C PHE A 437 17.96 -15.63 34.10
N LEU A 438 17.86 -15.44 35.43
CA LEU A 438 17.25 -14.29 36.12
C LEU A 438 15.73 -14.19 35.90
N ASP A 439 14.92 -14.44 36.93
CA ASP A 439 13.45 -14.51 36.80
C ASP A 439 12.78 -13.13 36.94
N ASP A 440 13.23 -12.16 36.14
CA ASP A 440 12.87 -10.74 36.33
C ASP A 440 12.77 -9.98 35.00
N LEU A 441 11.72 -10.28 34.23
CA LEU A 441 11.38 -9.57 33.00
C LEU A 441 10.15 -8.69 33.24
N TRP A 442 10.29 -7.40 32.94
CA TRP A 442 9.23 -6.43 33.10
C TRP A 442 8.79 -5.90 31.75
N ILE A 443 7.49 -5.67 31.60
CA ILE A 443 6.90 -5.08 30.40
C ILE A 443 6.05 -3.85 30.73
N ALA A 444 5.99 -2.92 29.80
CA ALA A 444 5.06 -1.78 29.85
C ALA A 444 4.58 -1.44 28.44
N PRO A 445 3.26 -1.28 28.21
CA PRO A 445 2.76 -0.58 27.03
C PRO A 445 3.42 0.79 26.85
N TYR A 446 3.66 1.18 25.61
CA TYR A 446 4.19 2.51 25.32
C TYR A 446 3.67 3.05 23.98
N VAL A 447 3.73 4.37 23.87
CA VAL A 447 3.45 5.14 22.67
C VAL A 447 4.59 6.13 22.44
N ARG A 448 5.09 6.21 21.21
CA ARG A 448 6.04 7.25 20.77
C ARG A 448 5.39 8.12 19.71
N TYR A 449 5.55 9.42 19.84
CA TYR A 449 4.93 10.42 18.97
C TYR A 449 5.88 10.87 17.86
N ALA A 450 5.33 11.55 16.85
CA ALA A 450 6.09 12.00 15.68
C ALA A 450 7.30 12.91 16.01
N ASN A 451 7.21 13.70 17.10
CA ASN A 451 8.30 14.56 17.58
C ASN A 451 9.37 13.81 18.41
N GLY A 452 9.17 12.51 18.67
CA GLY A 452 10.07 11.69 19.48
C GLY A 452 9.75 11.66 20.98
N ASP A 453 8.73 12.39 21.44
CA ASP A 453 8.20 12.21 22.79
C ASP A 453 7.67 10.80 22.97
N GLU A 454 7.61 10.36 24.22
CA GLU A 454 7.19 9.00 24.55
C GLU A 454 6.39 8.99 25.86
N THR A 455 5.31 8.20 25.85
CA THR A 455 4.53 7.88 27.04
C THR A 455 4.64 6.38 27.27
N THR A 456 5.07 5.98 28.47
CA THR A 456 5.17 4.57 28.89
C THR A 456 4.25 4.38 30.09
N ASP A 457 3.48 3.29 30.09
CA ASP A 457 2.65 2.90 31.22
C ASP A 457 3.50 2.32 32.37
N GLU A 458 2.87 1.94 33.48
CA GLU A 458 3.59 1.28 34.57
C GLU A 458 4.18 -0.06 34.14
N PHE A 459 5.46 -0.28 34.47
CA PHE A 459 6.09 -1.58 34.27
C PHE A 459 5.51 -2.61 35.23
N ARG A 460 5.12 -3.75 34.68
CA ARG A 460 4.64 -4.91 35.44
C ARG A 460 5.54 -6.13 35.19
N PRO A 461 5.75 -6.98 36.20
CA PRO A 461 6.54 -8.19 36.01
C PRO A 461 5.74 -9.16 35.13
N LEU A 462 6.44 -9.87 34.26
CA LEU A 462 5.86 -10.90 33.41
C LEU A 462 6.05 -12.26 34.07
N THR A 463 4.96 -13.03 34.19
CA THR A 463 5.01 -14.38 34.76
C THR A 463 5.56 -15.35 33.72
N ASP A 464 6.67 -16.02 34.02
CA ASP A 464 7.30 -16.97 33.09
C ASP A 464 6.32 -18.06 32.65
N ARG A 465 6.36 -18.41 31.36
CA ARG A 465 5.55 -19.46 30.72
C ARG A 465 4.03 -19.32 30.89
N THR A 466 3.55 -18.12 31.18
CA THR A 466 2.13 -17.81 31.27
C THR A 466 1.74 -16.91 30.10
N LEU A 467 0.62 -17.23 29.45
CA LEU A 467 0.03 -16.34 28.45
C LEU A 467 -0.61 -15.16 29.18
N GLU A 468 -0.08 -13.96 28.95
CA GLU A 468 -0.59 -12.72 29.50
C GLU A 468 -1.22 -11.86 28.43
N LYS A 469 -2.29 -11.17 28.82
CA LYS A 469 -2.95 -10.15 28.00
C LYS A 469 -2.59 -8.78 28.54
N VAL A 470 -1.97 -7.96 27.71
CA VAL A 470 -1.63 -6.57 27.99
C VAL A 470 -2.66 -5.70 27.28
N GLU A 471 -3.29 -4.79 28.01
CA GLU A 471 -4.31 -3.89 27.48
C GLU A 471 -3.96 -2.45 27.85
N TYR A 472 -4.03 -1.53 26.90
CA TYR A 472 -3.67 -0.13 27.11
C TYR A 472 -4.50 0.80 26.23
N THR A 473 -5.15 1.78 26.84
CA THR A 473 -5.83 2.85 26.09
C THR A 473 -4.80 3.90 25.68
N LEU A 474 -4.68 4.15 24.38
CA LEU A 474 -3.69 5.06 23.84
C LEU A 474 -3.96 6.50 24.35
N PRO A 475 -2.96 7.14 25.00
CA PRO A 475 -3.16 8.45 25.60
C PRO A 475 -3.08 9.57 24.58
N GLU A 476 -3.89 10.61 24.80
CA GLU A 476 -3.76 11.91 24.12
C GLU A 476 -2.51 12.64 24.62
N HIS A 477 -1.81 13.34 23.72
CA HIS A 477 -0.56 14.04 24.03
C HIS A 477 -0.42 15.35 23.25
N GLY A 478 -1.33 16.27 23.53
CA GLY A 478 -1.29 17.63 22.96
C GLY A 478 -1.57 17.66 21.45
N GLY A 479 -2.29 16.67 20.95
CA GLY A 479 -2.67 16.52 19.55
C GLY A 479 -1.56 16.07 18.61
N ARG A 480 -0.58 15.35 19.14
CA ARG A 480 0.55 14.80 18.37
C ARG A 480 0.20 13.46 17.77
N LEU A 481 0.65 13.24 16.54
CA LEU A 481 0.46 11.97 15.84
C LEU A 481 1.25 10.84 16.52
N ILE A 482 0.59 9.72 16.74
CA ILE A 482 1.21 8.49 17.22
C ILE A 482 2.02 7.88 16.08
N ARG A 483 3.32 7.71 16.31
CA ARG A 483 4.28 7.14 15.35
C ARG A 483 4.55 5.66 15.65
N GLU A 484 4.67 5.30 16.93
CA GLU A 484 4.90 3.93 17.37
C GLU A 484 3.94 3.59 18.50
N VAL A 485 3.49 2.34 18.51
CA VAL A 485 2.72 1.75 19.60
C VAL A 485 3.21 0.33 19.84
N GLY A 486 3.40 -0.05 21.10
CA GLY A 486 3.89 -1.37 21.41
C GLY A 486 4.18 -1.61 22.89
N ILE A 487 5.16 -2.46 23.16
CA ILE A 487 5.60 -2.83 24.49
C ILE A 487 7.10 -2.55 24.66
N LYS A 488 7.45 -1.96 25.79
CA LYS A 488 8.83 -1.92 26.29
C LYS A 488 9.10 -3.11 27.18
N VAL A 489 10.37 -3.49 27.21
CA VAL A 489 10.90 -4.54 28.08
C VAL A 489 12.11 -4.01 28.82
N ARG A 490 12.25 -4.43 30.08
CA ARG A 490 13.42 -4.18 30.92
C ARG A 490 13.64 -5.32 31.92
N THR A 491 14.75 -5.27 32.62
CA THR A 491 14.97 -6.06 33.85
C THR A 491 15.44 -5.13 34.96
N ASP A 492 15.03 -5.39 36.20
CA ASP A 492 15.51 -4.66 37.38
C ASP A 492 16.63 -5.41 38.12
N SER A 493 16.92 -6.63 37.67
CA SER A 493 17.97 -7.51 38.17
C SER A 493 19.36 -7.08 37.74
N ALA A 494 20.29 -7.05 38.70
CA ALA A 494 21.69 -6.83 38.42
C ALA A 494 22.28 -8.03 37.67
N PRO A 495 23.28 -7.82 36.78
CA PRO A 495 23.97 -8.93 36.12
C PRO A 495 24.60 -9.90 37.13
N VAL A 496 24.57 -11.19 36.81
CA VAL A 496 25.23 -12.25 37.59
C VAL A 496 26.38 -12.81 36.76
N ASP A 497 27.59 -12.78 37.32
CA ASP A 497 28.84 -13.15 36.64
C ASP A 497 29.04 -12.44 35.29
N GLY A 498 28.57 -11.18 35.19
CA GLY A 498 28.65 -10.36 33.98
C GLY A 498 27.57 -10.64 32.93
N ASN A 499 26.64 -11.56 33.20
CA ASN A 499 25.54 -11.90 32.30
C ASN A 499 24.22 -11.31 32.78
N GLY A 500 23.49 -10.70 31.86
CA GLY A 500 22.12 -10.23 32.03
C GLY A 500 21.08 -11.31 31.78
N LEU A 501 19.82 -10.89 31.74
CA LEU A 501 18.66 -11.72 31.46
C LEU A 501 18.76 -12.34 30.06
N LEU A 502 18.58 -13.67 30.01
CA LEU A 502 18.43 -14.43 28.77
C LEU A 502 17.07 -15.11 28.76
N GLY A 503 16.32 -14.90 27.69
CA GLY A 503 15.00 -15.50 27.55
C GLY A 503 14.38 -15.26 26.20
N ARG A 504 13.07 -15.50 26.12
CA ARG A 504 12.28 -15.29 24.91
C ARG A 504 10.96 -14.66 25.28
N ILE A 505 10.46 -13.80 24.39
CA ILE A 505 9.09 -13.31 24.39
C ILE A 505 8.43 -13.80 23.11
N ARG A 506 7.26 -14.43 23.21
CA ARG A 506 6.45 -14.78 22.04
C ARG A 506 5.19 -13.93 22.03
N ILE A 507 4.98 -13.21 20.95
CA ILE A 507 3.75 -12.47 20.71
C ILE A 507 2.80 -13.37 19.96
N ARG A 508 1.61 -13.60 20.53
CA ARG A 508 0.52 -14.37 19.91
C ARG A 508 -0.37 -13.49 19.06
N THR A 509 -0.78 -12.36 19.63
CA THR A 509 -1.62 -11.38 18.95
C THR A 509 -1.20 -9.97 19.29
N PHE A 510 -1.43 -9.06 18.35
CA PHE A 510 -1.27 -7.62 18.53
C PHE A 510 -2.42 -6.93 17.81
N SER A 511 -3.24 -6.18 18.52
CA SER A 511 -4.39 -5.49 17.92
C SER A 511 -4.61 -4.09 18.44
N LEU A 512 -5.23 -3.26 17.59
CA LEU A 512 -5.75 -1.94 17.94
C LEU A 512 -7.23 -1.91 17.61
N THR A 513 -8.06 -1.64 18.61
CA THR A 513 -9.52 -1.66 18.47
C THR A 513 -10.17 -0.48 19.15
N GLY A 514 -11.42 -0.19 18.79
CA GLY A 514 -12.25 0.81 19.47
C GLY A 514 -12.13 2.23 18.93
N THR A 515 -12.82 3.15 19.59
CA THR A 515 -13.05 4.52 19.11
C THR A 515 -11.84 5.41 19.30
N ALA A 516 -11.37 6.02 18.20
CA ALA A 516 -10.41 7.11 18.24
C ALA A 516 -11.06 8.37 18.80
N SER A 517 -10.38 9.07 19.71
CA SER A 517 -10.79 10.38 20.23
C SER A 517 -9.54 11.22 20.43
N TYR A 518 -9.33 12.19 19.54
CA TYR A 518 -8.08 12.94 19.48
C TYR A 518 -8.29 14.37 19.00
N SER A 519 -7.28 15.20 19.21
CA SER A 519 -7.23 16.54 18.62
C SER A 519 -6.02 16.70 17.72
N LEU A 520 -6.09 17.55 16.70
CA LEU A 520 -4.93 18.03 15.93
C LEU A 520 -4.77 19.51 16.24
N ASN A 521 -3.94 19.84 17.23
CA ASN A 521 -3.82 21.19 17.81
C ASN A 521 -2.42 21.79 17.65
N GLN A 522 -1.40 20.95 17.52
CA GLN A 522 -0.03 21.38 17.26
C GLN A 522 0.32 20.92 15.86
N PHE A 523 0.09 21.80 14.90
CA PHE A 523 0.55 21.61 13.53
C PHE A 523 2.06 21.92 13.45
N SER A 524 2.86 21.31 14.32
CA SER A 524 4.32 21.37 14.31
C SER A 524 4.90 20.25 13.44
N PHE A 525 4.10 19.68 12.54
CA PHE A 525 4.51 18.57 11.70
C PHE A 525 5.41 19.10 10.60
N GLU A 526 6.58 18.49 10.43
CA GLU A 526 7.49 18.77 9.31
C GLU A 526 6.69 18.79 7.98
N GLU A 527 7.11 19.60 7.00
CA GLU A 527 6.62 19.44 5.63
C GLU A 527 6.74 17.96 5.27
N GLY A 528 5.59 17.32 5.03
CA GLY A 528 5.55 15.95 4.57
C GLY A 528 5.99 15.86 3.11
N PHE A 529 5.67 14.73 2.51
CA PHE A 529 5.77 14.47 1.08
C PHE A 529 5.06 15.57 0.25
N LEU A 530 5.68 16.03 -0.85
CA LEU A 530 5.36 17.19 -1.71
C LEU A 530 4.39 18.25 -1.13
N ARG A 531 4.85 19.08 -0.18
CA ARG A 531 4.07 20.21 0.37
C ARG A 531 2.73 19.79 1.01
N ASN A 532 2.65 18.56 1.51
CA ASN A 532 1.53 18.11 2.33
C ASN A 532 1.86 18.32 3.81
N VAL A 533 0.91 18.86 4.56
CA VAL A 533 0.98 18.87 6.02
C VAL A 533 0.41 17.55 6.50
N ALA A 534 1.23 16.69 7.12
CA ALA A 534 0.72 15.48 7.75
C ALA A 534 -0.32 15.81 8.84
N PRO A 535 -1.38 15.02 9.02
CA PRO A 535 -1.67 13.71 8.41
C PRO A 535 -2.62 13.80 7.18
N PHE A 536 -2.54 14.85 6.39
CA PHE A 536 -3.46 15.08 5.27
C PHE A 536 -2.92 14.58 3.93
N SER A 537 -3.83 14.03 3.11
CA SER A 537 -3.61 13.65 1.72
C SER A 537 -4.35 14.61 0.82
N ASN A 538 -3.63 15.40 0.02
CA ASN A 538 -4.21 16.46 -0.80
C ASN A 538 -4.48 16.02 -2.24
N HIS A 539 -5.63 16.44 -2.78
CA HIS A 539 -5.96 16.38 -4.20
C HIS A 539 -6.50 17.73 -4.68
N ARG A 540 -5.80 18.36 -5.63
CA ARG A 540 -6.14 19.70 -6.19
C ARG A 540 -6.31 20.80 -5.13
N ILE A 541 -5.69 20.62 -3.98
CA ILE A 541 -5.64 21.56 -2.87
C ILE A 541 -4.21 21.58 -2.32
N THR A 542 -3.77 22.69 -1.76
CA THR A 542 -2.47 22.78 -1.09
C THR A 542 -2.65 23.09 0.39
N THR A 543 -1.79 22.53 1.22
CA THR A 543 -1.72 22.80 2.65
C THR A 543 -0.39 23.43 3.00
N GLU A 544 -0.40 24.46 3.85
CA GLU A 544 0.82 25.04 4.42
C GLU A 544 0.64 25.33 5.91
N LEU A 545 1.74 25.29 6.65
CA LEU A 545 1.78 25.76 8.03
C LEU A 545 1.98 27.28 8.05
N PHE A 546 0.99 27.99 8.60
CA PHE A 546 1.04 29.44 8.71
C PHE A 546 0.59 29.87 10.10
N GLN A 547 1.46 30.56 10.86
CA GLN A 547 1.13 31.10 12.19
C GLN A 547 0.56 30.06 13.17
N SER A 548 1.09 28.84 13.18
CA SER A 548 0.59 27.70 14.00
C SER A 548 -0.81 27.22 13.63
N GLN A 549 -1.28 27.52 12.42
CA GLN A 549 -2.50 27.02 11.81
C GLN A 549 -2.16 26.26 10.52
N ILE A 550 -3.08 25.42 10.05
CA ILE A 550 -3.00 24.89 8.68
C ILE A 550 -3.85 25.79 7.80
N ARG A 551 -3.23 26.34 6.76
CA ARG A 551 -3.94 26.99 5.66
C ARG A 551 -4.17 26.00 4.53
N PHE A 552 -5.38 25.99 4.02
CA PHE A 552 -5.83 25.28 2.84
C PHE A 552 -6.08 26.28 1.71
N GLU A 553 -5.65 25.94 0.49
CA GLU A 553 -5.91 26.74 -0.70
C GLU A 553 -6.33 25.86 -1.87
N ALA A 554 -7.53 26.09 -2.40
CA ALA A 554 -8.06 25.50 -3.63
C ALA A 554 -8.34 26.62 -4.63
N LYS A 555 -7.71 26.57 -5.82
CA LYS A 555 -7.67 27.74 -6.72
C LYS A 555 -8.81 27.84 -7.71
N GLU A 556 -9.07 26.79 -8.49
CA GLU A 556 -9.96 26.85 -9.65
C GLU A 556 -11.01 25.72 -9.65
N GLU A 557 -10.61 24.53 -9.23
CA GLU A 557 -11.49 23.37 -9.14
C GLU A 557 -11.74 22.96 -7.68
N GLN A 558 -12.74 22.09 -7.48
CA GLN A 558 -12.96 21.45 -6.19
C GLN A 558 -11.73 20.62 -5.80
N GLY A 559 -11.06 21.05 -4.74
CA GLY A 559 -9.96 20.35 -4.10
C GLY A 559 -10.38 19.79 -2.74
N ILE A 560 -9.86 18.61 -2.39
CA ILE A 560 -10.12 17.96 -1.10
C ILE A 560 -8.83 17.43 -0.49
N SER A 561 -8.81 17.42 0.84
CA SER A 561 -7.72 16.98 1.68
C SER A 561 -8.29 15.99 2.69
N LEU A 562 -7.88 14.73 2.60
CA LEU A 562 -8.44 13.63 3.41
C LEU A 562 -7.48 13.19 4.51
N THR A 563 -8.03 12.75 5.64
CA THR A 563 -7.30 12.16 6.77
C THR A 563 -8.18 11.13 7.49
N GLY A 564 -7.71 10.64 8.65
CA GLY A 564 -8.40 9.63 9.44
C GLY A 564 -8.35 8.24 8.82
N HIS A 565 -8.90 7.25 9.52
CA HIS A 565 -8.91 5.86 9.06
C HIS A 565 -9.86 5.65 7.87
N TYR A 566 -9.46 4.86 6.87
CA TYR A 566 -10.31 4.56 5.70
C TYR A 566 -11.64 3.92 6.09
N PHE A 567 -11.63 3.04 7.10
CA PHE A 567 -12.82 2.38 7.63
C PHE A 567 -13.56 3.18 8.71
N ALA A 568 -13.33 4.49 8.85
CA ALA A 568 -14.03 5.29 9.84
C ALA A 568 -15.56 5.23 9.62
N LYS A 569 -16.27 4.75 10.65
CA LYS A 569 -17.71 4.59 10.69
C LYS A 569 -18.36 5.88 11.21
N ASP A 570 -18.82 5.86 12.45
CA ASP A 570 -19.40 7.03 13.10
C ASP A 570 -18.31 8.06 13.40
N VAL A 571 -18.50 9.30 12.96
CA VAL A 571 -17.50 10.36 13.02
C VAL A 571 -18.11 11.65 13.56
N GLU A 572 -17.43 12.28 14.49
CA GLU A 572 -17.70 13.63 14.99
C GLU A 572 -16.47 14.51 14.73
N LEU A 573 -16.66 15.62 14.03
CA LEU A 573 -15.61 16.60 13.73
C LEU A 573 -15.99 17.96 14.29
N CYS A 574 -15.13 18.53 15.12
CA CYS A 574 -15.28 19.88 15.66
C CYS A 574 -14.02 20.71 15.35
N PHE A 575 -14.18 21.86 14.70
CA PHE A 575 -13.05 22.72 14.36
C PHE A 575 -13.43 24.19 14.22
N ARG A 576 -12.44 25.06 14.38
CA ARG A 576 -12.56 26.50 14.10
C ARG A 576 -12.00 26.81 12.73
N LEU A 577 -12.76 27.56 11.94
CA LEU A 577 -12.40 27.93 10.58
C LEU A 577 -12.44 29.44 10.40
N GLU A 578 -11.43 29.97 9.70
CA GLU A 578 -11.35 31.36 9.24
C GLU A 578 -11.13 31.37 7.73
N GLN A 579 -11.99 32.06 6.98
CA GLN A 579 -11.83 32.15 5.52
C GLN A 579 -10.87 33.31 5.18
N CYS A 580 -9.86 33.03 4.37
CA CYS A 580 -8.89 34.01 3.89
C CYS A 580 -9.28 34.59 2.52
N LYS A 581 -9.87 33.75 1.65
CA LYS A 581 -10.34 34.12 0.31
C LYS A 581 -11.69 33.45 0.05
N GLY A 582 -12.63 34.22 -0.51
CA GLY A 582 -14.00 33.78 -0.81
C GLY A 582 -14.08 32.56 -1.72
N GLY A 583 -15.27 31.98 -1.88
CA GLY A 583 -15.47 30.68 -2.52
C GLY A 583 -16.25 29.75 -1.59
N SER A 584 -16.35 28.47 -1.94
CA SER A 584 -17.04 27.49 -1.09
C SER A 584 -16.05 26.62 -0.32
N ILE A 585 -16.39 26.33 0.93
CA ILE A 585 -15.64 25.42 1.81
C ILE A 585 -16.37 24.08 1.84
N LEU A 586 -15.59 23.00 1.85
CA LEU A 586 -16.08 21.64 1.82
C LEU A 586 -15.62 20.90 3.07
N VAL A 587 -16.51 20.09 3.64
CA VAL A 587 -16.19 19.17 4.73
C VAL A 587 -16.53 17.74 4.28
N PRO A 588 -15.60 17.04 3.61
CA PRO A 588 -15.79 15.65 3.20
C PRO A 588 -15.98 14.69 4.38
N PHE A 589 -16.86 13.71 4.20
CA PHE A 589 -17.10 12.59 5.13
C PHE A 589 -17.53 11.34 4.34
N ARG A 590 -17.36 10.16 4.95
CA ARG A 590 -17.64 8.87 4.30
C ARG A 590 -16.99 8.77 2.92
N ALA A 591 -15.75 9.28 2.82
CA ALA A 591 -15.00 9.31 1.58
C ALA A 591 -14.29 7.98 1.34
N LYS A 592 -14.82 7.18 0.42
CA LYS A 592 -14.20 5.95 -0.07
C LYS A 592 -13.12 6.20 -1.13
N GLY A 593 -12.82 7.47 -1.42
CA GLY A 593 -11.79 7.94 -2.34
C GLY A 593 -12.20 9.27 -2.98
N LEU A 594 -11.70 9.56 -4.18
CA LEU A 594 -11.94 10.80 -4.94
C LEU A 594 -13.23 10.80 -5.77
N GLU A 595 -13.83 9.64 -5.98
CA GLU A 595 -15.01 9.48 -6.84
C GLU A 595 -16.24 8.96 -6.09
N ASN A 596 -16.12 8.63 -4.81
CA ASN A 596 -17.26 8.25 -3.97
C ASN A 596 -17.11 8.84 -2.56
N TYR A 597 -17.74 9.99 -2.32
CA TYR A 597 -17.78 10.63 -1.01
C TYR A 597 -18.96 11.58 -0.85
N TYR A 598 -19.26 11.92 0.40
CA TYR A 598 -20.22 12.96 0.74
C TYR A 598 -19.48 14.16 1.31
N PHE A 599 -20.08 15.34 1.23
CA PHE A 599 -19.50 16.53 1.82
C PHE A 599 -20.57 17.55 2.19
N VAL A 600 -20.28 18.32 3.24
CA VAL A 600 -21.01 19.57 3.50
C VAL A 600 -20.36 20.67 2.67
N ARG A 601 -21.14 21.37 1.86
CA ARG A 601 -20.73 22.60 1.17
C ARG A 601 -21.22 23.81 1.95
N ILE A 602 -20.30 24.73 2.21
CA ILE A 602 -20.51 25.96 2.96
C ILE A 602 -20.30 27.14 2.01
N GLU A 603 -21.37 27.89 1.77
CA GLU A 603 -21.38 29.11 0.95
C GLU A 603 -21.95 30.27 1.77
N GLU A 604 -21.74 31.50 1.33
CA GLU A 604 -22.14 32.72 2.06
C GLU A 604 -23.64 32.77 2.35
N ASN A 605 -24.45 32.21 1.44
CA ASN A 605 -25.91 32.28 1.48
C ASN A 605 -26.60 30.91 1.47
N ALA A 606 -25.83 29.82 1.58
CA ALA A 606 -26.38 28.47 1.55
C ALA A 606 -25.46 27.46 2.22
N LEU A 607 -26.08 26.42 2.76
CA LEU A 607 -25.40 25.19 3.16
C LEU A 607 -26.05 24.02 2.43
N SER A 608 -25.27 23.05 1.97
CA SER A 608 -25.78 21.80 1.38
C SER A 608 -25.01 20.57 1.84
N ILE A 609 -25.71 19.44 1.86
CA ILE A 609 -25.10 18.11 1.91
C ILE A 609 -25.19 17.54 0.51
N GLU A 610 -24.04 17.17 -0.04
CA GLU A 610 -23.87 16.72 -1.42
C GLU A 610 -23.14 15.38 -1.44
N GLN A 611 -23.38 14.60 -2.50
CA GLN A 611 -22.66 13.37 -2.82
C GLN A 611 -21.91 13.58 -4.13
N ARG A 612 -20.64 13.18 -4.17
CA ARG A 612 -19.93 12.90 -5.42
C ARG A 612 -19.90 11.40 -5.65
N LEU A 613 -20.37 10.98 -6.82
CA LEU A 613 -20.35 9.59 -7.25
C LEU A 613 -19.96 9.52 -8.74
N HIS A 614 -18.77 8.99 -9.04
CA HIS A 614 -18.24 8.79 -10.39
C HIS A 614 -18.36 10.02 -11.29
N GLY A 615 -17.82 11.15 -10.83
CA GLY A 615 -17.85 12.44 -11.51
C GLY A 615 -19.19 13.18 -11.44
N SER A 616 -20.25 12.54 -10.96
CA SER A 616 -21.57 13.16 -10.82
C SER A 616 -21.77 13.75 -9.43
N TYR A 617 -22.48 14.87 -9.36
CA TYR A 617 -22.83 15.54 -8.10
C TYR A 617 -24.34 15.49 -7.85
N ARG A 618 -24.72 15.13 -6.64
CA ARG A 618 -26.12 15.10 -6.20
C ARG A 618 -26.28 15.89 -4.90
N VAL A 619 -27.17 16.88 -4.91
CA VAL A 619 -27.58 17.60 -3.69
C VAL A 619 -28.61 16.74 -2.95
N LEU A 620 -28.32 16.37 -1.72
CA LEU A 620 -29.22 15.58 -0.87
C LEU A 620 -30.08 16.49 0.02
N ARG A 621 -29.47 17.54 0.55
CA ARG A 621 -30.14 18.54 1.39
C ARG A 621 -29.55 19.92 1.13
N LYS A 622 -30.38 20.95 1.16
CA LYS A 622 -29.95 22.35 1.07
C LYS A 622 -30.76 23.21 2.05
N SER A 623 -30.08 24.15 2.71
CA SER A 623 -30.67 25.16 3.58
C SER A 623 -30.23 26.55 3.13
N LYS A 624 -31.14 27.52 3.18
CA LYS A 624 -30.81 28.94 2.97
C LYS A 624 -30.42 29.53 4.32
N THR A 625 -29.15 29.81 4.49
CA THR A 625 -28.57 30.33 5.74
C THR A 625 -27.51 31.37 5.37
N SER A 626 -27.43 32.47 6.11
CA SER A 626 -26.36 33.44 5.95
C SER A 626 -25.18 33.01 6.81
N VAL A 627 -24.03 32.81 6.17
CA VAL A 627 -22.76 32.44 6.80
C VAL A 627 -21.84 33.66 6.75
N ASN A 628 -21.43 34.16 7.92
CA ASN A 628 -20.53 35.31 8.01
C ASN A 628 -19.07 34.85 8.00
N PHE A 629 -18.44 34.84 6.82
CA PHE A 629 -17.04 34.47 6.66
C PHE A 629 -16.04 35.50 7.21
N HIS A 630 -16.48 36.69 7.64
CA HIS A 630 -15.61 37.70 8.25
C HIS A 630 -15.25 37.38 9.71
N GLU A 631 -15.93 36.41 10.32
CA GLU A 631 -15.69 35.98 11.70
C GLU A 631 -15.20 34.52 11.71
N SER A 632 -14.45 34.17 12.75
CA SER A 632 -14.06 32.78 13.00
C SER A 632 -15.32 31.97 13.32
N MET A 633 -15.52 30.86 12.61
CA MET A 633 -16.70 30.00 12.77
C MET A 633 -16.34 28.71 13.48
N HIS A 634 -17.21 28.25 14.36
CA HIS A 634 -17.12 26.91 14.92
C HIS A 634 -18.01 25.96 14.13
N LEU A 635 -17.42 24.90 13.58
CA LEU A 635 -18.11 23.92 12.75
C LEU A 635 -18.14 22.58 13.47
N HIS A 636 -19.31 21.95 13.47
CA HIS A 636 -19.51 20.64 14.08
C HIS A 636 -20.29 19.73 13.13
N LEU A 637 -19.64 18.68 12.64
CA LEU A 637 -20.22 17.62 11.82
C LEU A 637 -20.36 16.35 12.65
N ILE A 638 -21.57 15.77 12.68
CA ILE A 638 -21.87 14.48 13.31
C ILE A 638 -22.37 13.54 12.23
N VAL A 639 -21.71 12.41 12.04
CA VAL A 639 -22.12 11.32 11.14
C VAL A 639 -22.32 10.08 12.00
N LYS A 640 -23.55 9.56 12.04
CA LYS A 640 -23.91 8.41 12.87
C LYS A 640 -24.82 7.46 12.09
N GLY A 641 -24.35 6.25 11.83
CA GLY A 641 -25.01 5.34 10.89
C GLY A 641 -25.17 6.01 9.52
N ASP A 642 -26.40 6.09 9.04
CA ASP A 642 -26.79 6.73 7.78
C ASP A 642 -27.23 8.20 7.94
N GLN A 643 -27.17 8.74 9.16
CA GLN A 643 -27.57 10.11 9.48
C GLN A 643 -26.37 11.04 9.55
N VAL A 644 -26.55 12.26 9.04
CA VAL A 644 -25.60 13.36 9.16
C VAL A 644 -26.29 14.62 9.70
N ILE A 645 -25.64 15.26 10.65
CA ILE A 645 -26.06 16.52 11.28
C ILE A 645 -24.90 17.50 11.19
N PHE A 646 -25.18 18.73 10.76
CA PHE A 646 -24.19 19.80 10.70
C PHE A 646 -24.69 21.03 11.47
N LEU A 647 -23.85 21.51 12.37
CA LEU A 647 -24.10 22.65 13.23
C LEU A 647 -23.08 23.76 12.91
N LEU A 648 -23.56 25.00 12.97
CA LEU A 648 -22.76 26.21 12.79
C LEU A 648 -22.78 27.01 14.11
N ASN A 649 -21.60 27.41 14.59
CA ASN A 649 -21.39 28.20 15.81
C ASN A 649 -22.05 27.62 17.06
N ASP A 650 -22.01 26.29 17.22
CA ASP A 650 -22.60 25.54 18.34
C ASP A 650 -24.09 25.80 18.58
N GLY A 651 -24.79 26.29 17.55
CA GLY A 651 -26.23 26.54 17.56
C GLY A 651 -27.07 25.28 17.32
N ALA A 652 -28.34 25.47 16.98
CA ALA A 652 -29.20 24.37 16.53
C ALA A 652 -28.69 23.76 15.21
N ALA A 653 -29.04 22.50 14.96
CA ALA A 653 -28.73 21.83 13.69
C ALA A 653 -29.23 22.66 12.50
N VAL A 654 -28.31 23.00 11.59
CA VAL A 654 -28.60 23.83 10.41
C VAL A 654 -28.86 22.96 9.19
N LEU A 655 -28.29 21.75 9.17
CA LEU A 655 -28.58 20.70 8.20
C LEU A 655 -28.70 19.35 8.90
N THR A 656 -29.69 18.57 8.46
CA THR A 656 -29.85 17.16 8.80
C THR A 656 -30.21 16.41 7.52
N CYS A 657 -29.57 15.27 7.29
CA CYS A 657 -29.88 14.35 6.20
C CYS A 657 -29.77 12.91 6.69
N GLU A 658 -30.58 12.02 6.13
CA GLU A 658 -30.55 10.57 6.33
C GLU A 658 -30.33 9.89 4.98
N GLY A 659 -30.08 8.57 4.97
CA GLY A 659 -29.84 7.82 3.74
C GLY A 659 -28.44 8.00 3.16
N ILE A 660 -27.43 8.23 4.00
CA ILE A 660 -26.02 8.12 3.59
C ILE A 660 -25.69 6.64 3.38
N GLU A 661 -25.35 6.26 2.15
CA GLU A 661 -25.19 4.85 1.75
C GLU A 661 -23.81 4.29 2.11
N ASN A 662 -22.76 5.12 2.06
CA ASN A 662 -21.43 4.69 2.45
C ASN A 662 -21.36 4.41 3.95
N ALA A 663 -21.16 3.14 4.32
CA ALA A 663 -21.05 2.70 5.72
C ALA A 663 -19.74 3.11 6.43
N TYR A 664 -18.73 3.54 5.68
CA TYR A 664 -17.44 4.02 6.18
C TYR A 664 -16.76 4.92 5.14
N GLY A 665 -15.71 5.63 5.57
CA GLY A 665 -14.81 6.35 4.69
C GLY A 665 -14.01 7.41 5.43
N HIS A 666 -12.98 7.93 4.78
CA HIS A 666 -12.23 9.07 5.28
C HIS A 666 -13.11 10.30 5.49
N PHE A 667 -12.54 11.28 6.18
CA PHE A 667 -13.08 12.62 6.34
C PHE A 667 -11.98 13.65 6.12
N GLY A 668 -12.34 14.92 6.03
CA GLY A 668 -11.33 15.96 5.88
C GLY A 668 -11.89 17.35 5.59
N LEU A 669 -11.13 18.11 4.82
CA LEU A 669 -11.42 19.50 4.48
C LEU A 669 -11.18 19.74 2.99
N GLY A 670 -11.89 20.68 2.40
CA GLY A 670 -11.74 21.01 1.00
C GLY A 670 -12.26 22.40 0.68
N GLY A 671 -12.13 22.77 -0.57
CA GLY A 671 -12.63 24.06 -1.04
C GLY A 671 -12.74 24.11 -2.56
N GLU A 672 -13.44 25.12 -3.03
CA GLU A 672 -13.54 25.45 -4.45
C GLU A 672 -13.42 26.97 -4.59
N ASN A 673 -12.37 27.40 -5.30
CA ASN A 673 -11.94 28.80 -5.39
C ASN A 673 -11.64 29.47 -4.03
N ALA A 674 -11.49 28.71 -2.95
CA ALA A 674 -11.42 29.19 -1.57
C ALA A 674 -10.02 29.04 -0.95
N SER A 675 -9.71 29.95 -0.02
CA SER A 675 -8.60 29.77 0.93
C SER A 675 -9.10 29.98 2.35
N PHE A 676 -8.71 29.11 3.27
CA PHE A 676 -9.16 29.13 4.66
C PHE A 676 -8.11 28.50 5.57
N GLN A 677 -8.21 28.74 6.87
CA GLN A 677 -7.30 28.21 7.87
C GLN A 677 -8.05 27.62 9.06
N ILE A 678 -7.47 26.58 9.67
CA ILE A 678 -7.95 25.99 10.92
C ILE A 678 -6.85 26.04 11.98
N SER A 679 -7.27 26.24 13.24
CA SER A 679 -6.37 26.26 14.40
C SER A 679 -6.37 24.96 15.19
N SER A 680 -7.42 24.16 15.05
CA SER A 680 -7.56 22.85 15.69
C SER A 680 -8.59 22.01 14.95
N LEU A 681 -8.45 20.69 15.02
CA LEU A 681 -9.47 19.73 14.59
C LEU A 681 -9.62 18.65 15.67
N GLN A 682 -10.78 18.61 16.33
CA GLN A 682 -11.15 17.54 17.24
C GLN A 682 -11.91 16.47 16.48
N VAL A 683 -11.57 15.21 16.74
CA VAL A 683 -12.12 14.06 16.04
C VAL A 683 -12.51 13.00 17.05
N THR A 684 -13.73 12.49 16.93
CA THR A 684 -14.08 11.17 17.45
C THR A 684 -14.49 10.29 16.28
N ALA A 685 -13.90 9.10 16.16
CA ALA A 685 -14.17 8.19 15.04
C ALA A 685 -14.16 6.72 15.48
N GLU A 686 -15.22 5.99 15.18
CA GLU A 686 -15.28 4.53 15.31
C GLU A 686 -14.74 3.87 14.03
N THR A 687 -14.14 2.68 14.10
CA THR A 687 -13.60 1.93 12.94
C THR A 687 -14.23 0.55 12.77
#